data_AF-A0A024GM25-F1
#
_entry.id   AF-A0A024GM25-F1
#
_cell.length_a   1.000
_cell.length_b   1.000
_cell.length_c   1.000
_cell.angle_alpha   90.00
_cell.angle_beta   90.00
_cell.angle_gamma   90.00
#
_symmetry.space_group_name_H-M   'P 1'
#
loop_
_entity.id
_entity.type
_entity.pdbx_description
1 polymer ?
#
loop_
_entity_poly.entity_id
_entity_poly.type
_entity_poly.pdbx_seq_one_letter_code
_entity_poly.pdbx_strand_id
1 'polypeptide(L)'
;MLLVHFLLLSSIHASFHTLVPIITRSPPFRQEIRVQILDTEEPVDVLEKLRDRYNQTKLWRKQLTSQVCKQVTCHRLWPIVYSLQVSGSDKVFGKLELLEDDSVQNVVMSFCARKSLRRIACDNLIEAVCQKAKNVNVRCNRWKTSLSEEIYGQNGLIGRLEITDTMEPIDSIYRFIVDHSLELEAMTQLIERICARAHCFRKFPLVYDQNISLGPLLKRLQIPFDAFPVDAVALFAAEHRLSSEQQAELLQAVCRDRYVRCEREVAMQTEIELEDGVGLGSLQIRMHEELADAVYRFGTAHNLTQSIRNSLFQTLCGQKHILCTRRVALLHSIPVHYAEDELGIVKVYEDQELADAVFEFAAAYQLSASIRDDILDRLCSTLPIVCSRYAPIAISIPIAVDNETQLGILDIWQDEEAADAIARFGNRLGLSSSVKLQLVHSVCDAVNVLCTRSIGILYQTHFSFPNGSKELVSFYDGQEPADIVYEYALVRNLTFEQRQELLFQSCNEPRHRLNCTRAEAMLFQLPVWESSDTKLADFELLEGQEPIDVVYAFLEKHDLFQTAPLNTSLFEIVCNSSRATCERQTPFRLLFTMQATYRGVPHTISYVQPSSEWHCENHHGGQHCVHHTELLATQYCFRHMTQWTECAPRVLEALKIHLEMYEAQIWQSKNLYAKLGLVRSASKDEIDAAYNTLVMRYNNATEPQKYVKLREAYTVLSDPEEKYYYDLPCVKLFGCLCGKKKKDGSILFAPD
;
A
#
# COMPACT_ATOMS: atom_id res chain seq x y z
N MET A 1 -50.56 -22.45 26.36
CA MET A 1 -51.98 -22.08 26.19
C MET A 1 -52.16 -20.68 26.78
N LEU A 2 -52.00 -19.60 26.00
CA LEU A 2 -53.03 -18.93 25.18
C LEU A 2 -54.20 -18.34 26.00
N LEU A 3 -54.20 -16.99 26.08
CA LEU A 3 -55.31 -16.02 25.94
C LEU A 3 -55.50 -14.94 27.05
N VAL A 4 -55.07 -13.72 26.69
CA VAL A 4 -55.80 -12.42 26.62
C VAL A 4 -56.64 -11.92 27.82
N HIS A 5 -56.28 -10.72 28.34
CA HIS A 5 -57.11 -9.50 28.57
C HIS A 5 -56.26 -8.49 29.40
N PHE A 6 -55.66 -7.42 28.86
CA PHE A 6 -56.23 -6.12 28.43
C PHE A 6 -57.27 -5.52 29.38
N LEU A 7 -56.83 -4.66 30.31
CA LEU A 7 -57.64 -3.60 30.93
C LEU A 7 -56.77 -2.35 31.20
N LEU A 8 -56.90 -1.39 30.27
CA LEU A 8 -57.12 0.04 30.50
C LEU A 8 -56.36 0.73 31.65
N LEU A 9 -55.18 1.27 31.33
CA LEU A 9 -54.73 2.53 31.93
C LEU A 9 -55.57 3.66 31.31
N SER A 10 -56.66 4.04 31.96
CA SER A 10 -57.35 5.29 31.68
C SER A 10 -56.45 6.44 32.15
N SER A 11 -55.68 7.02 31.23
CA SER A 11 -55.01 8.29 31.47
C SER A 11 -56.07 9.34 31.77
N ILE A 12 -56.17 9.76 33.03
CA ILE A 12 -56.97 10.90 33.45
C ILE A 12 -56.29 12.13 32.85
N HIS A 13 -56.71 12.55 31.65
CA HIS A 13 -56.22 13.77 31.04
C HIS A 13 -56.86 14.95 31.77
N ALA A 14 -56.03 15.86 32.27
CA ALA A 14 -56.53 17.06 32.91
C ALA A 14 -57.11 17.99 31.83
N SER A 15 -58.36 18.42 31.97
CA SER A 15 -58.99 19.34 31.02
C SER A 15 -59.39 20.64 31.69
N PHE A 16 -58.94 21.75 31.11
CA PHE A 16 -59.30 23.09 31.54
C PHE A 16 -60.57 23.54 30.82
N HIS A 17 -61.57 24.01 31.56
CA HIS A 17 -62.80 24.56 31.00
C HIS A 17 -62.86 26.07 31.26
N THR A 18 -63.08 26.84 30.19
CA THR A 18 -63.30 28.29 30.30
C THR A 18 -64.48 28.71 29.44
N LEU A 19 -65.14 29.79 29.84
CA LEU A 19 -66.12 30.47 29.01
C LEU A 19 -65.40 31.51 28.17
N VAL A 20 -65.67 31.51 26.86
CA VAL A 20 -65.06 32.44 25.91
C VAL A 20 -66.16 33.23 25.21
N PRO A 21 -66.10 34.58 25.22
CA PRO A 21 -67.08 35.40 24.53
C PRO A 21 -66.88 35.31 23.02
N ILE A 22 -67.94 35.06 22.26
CA ILE A 22 -67.97 35.11 20.79
C ILE A 22 -68.99 36.15 20.30
N ILE A 23 -68.75 36.68 19.12
CA ILE A 23 -69.67 37.59 18.43
C ILE A 23 -70.35 36.85 17.28
N THR A 24 -71.67 36.63 17.36
CA THR A 24 -72.45 35.94 16.32
C THR A 24 -73.11 36.93 15.36
N ARG A 25 -73.43 36.49 14.14
CA ARG A 25 -74.14 37.30 13.14
C ARG A 25 -75.67 37.38 13.39
N SER A 26 -76.20 36.57 14.30
CA SER A 26 -77.63 36.50 14.63
C SER A 26 -77.85 36.67 16.14
N PRO A 27 -78.96 37.30 16.57
CA PRO A 27 -79.22 37.56 17.99
C PRO A 27 -79.32 36.27 18.83
N PRO A 28 -78.85 36.27 20.09
CA PRO A 28 -78.11 37.36 20.74
C PRO A 28 -76.69 37.49 20.17
N PHE A 29 -76.29 38.72 19.81
CA PHE A 29 -75.03 39.02 19.10
C PHE A 29 -73.75 38.75 19.91
N ARG A 30 -73.86 38.60 21.24
CA ARG A 30 -72.78 38.14 22.12
C ARG A 30 -73.23 36.89 22.85
N GLN A 31 -72.41 35.86 22.79
CA GLN A 31 -72.64 34.59 23.46
C GLN A 31 -71.36 34.13 24.14
N GLU A 32 -71.47 33.41 25.25
CA GLU A 32 -70.33 32.74 25.86
C GLU A 32 -70.39 31.26 25.55
N ILE A 33 -69.29 30.73 25.01
CA ILE A 33 -69.18 29.31 24.71
C ILE A 33 -68.22 28.68 25.70
N ARG A 34 -68.62 27.53 26.25
CA ARG A 34 -67.72 26.71 27.06
C ARG A 34 -66.73 26.01 26.13
N VAL A 35 -65.46 26.31 26.34
CA VAL A 35 -64.33 25.70 25.65
C VAL A 35 -63.64 24.75 26.61
N GLN A 36 -63.43 23.52 26.16
CA GLN A 36 -62.57 22.57 26.84
C GLN A 36 -61.22 22.58 26.13
N ILE A 37 -60.14 22.76 26.89
CA ILE A 37 -58.76 22.64 26.42
C ILE A 37 -58.16 21.45 27.16
N LEU A 38 -57.70 20.46 26.41
CA LEU A 38 -57.01 19.31 26.97
C LEU A 38 -55.55 19.68 27.28
N ASP A 39 -54.95 19.03 28.27
CA ASP A 39 -53.51 19.16 28.60
C ASP A 39 -52.56 18.86 27.42
N THR A 40 -53.01 18.06 26.44
CA THR A 40 -52.30 17.74 25.19
C THR A 40 -52.50 18.76 24.08
N GLU A 41 -53.41 19.73 24.24
CA GLU A 41 -53.69 20.75 23.24
C GLU A 41 -53.07 22.09 23.62
N GLU A 42 -52.48 22.76 22.63
CA GLU A 42 -52.02 24.12 22.84
C GLU A 42 -53.22 25.10 22.82
N PRO A 43 -53.43 25.92 23.88
CA PRO A 43 -54.59 26.80 23.96
C PRO A 43 -54.79 27.73 22.74
N VAL A 44 -53.70 28.23 22.14
CA VAL A 44 -53.81 29.13 20.98
C VAL A 44 -54.38 28.44 19.73
N ASP A 45 -54.14 27.14 19.53
CA ASP A 45 -54.70 26.39 18.40
C ASP A 45 -56.19 26.13 18.58
N VAL A 46 -56.61 25.80 19.81
CA VAL A 46 -58.03 25.62 20.13
C VAL A 46 -58.79 26.92 19.91
N LEU A 47 -58.21 28.05 20.34
CA LEU A 47 -58.77 29.38 20.11
C LEU A 47 -58.76 29.77 18.62
N GLU A 48 -57.76 29.37 17.84
CA GLU A 48 -57.75 29.60 16.39
C GLU A 48 -58.87 28.82 15.68
N LYS A 49 -59.09 27.54 16.03
CA LYS A 49 -60.23 26.76 15.50
C LYS A 49 -61.58 27.40 15.83
N LEU A 50 -61.72 27.96 17.03
CA LEU A 50 -62.93 28.70 17.44
C LEU A 50 -63.06 30.02 16.69
N ARG A 51 -61.95 30.74 16.50
CA ARG A 51 -61.90 31.96 15.70
C ARG A 51 -62.44 31.69 14.30
N ASP A 52 -61.98 30.62 13.65
CA ASP A 52 -62.46 30.24 12.32
C ASP A 52 -63.92 29.81 12.32
N ARG A 53 -64.32 28.92 13.25
CA ARG A 53 -65.70 28.41 13.34
C ARG A 53 -66.73 29.52 13.53
N TYR A 54 -66.41 30.53 14.34
CA TYR A 54 -67.31 31.64 14.65
C TYR A 54 -66.95 32.94 13.92
N ASN A 55 -66.02 32.88 12.96
CA ASN A 55 -65.57 34.02 12.17
C ASN A 55 -65.16 35.25 13.01
N GLN A 56 -64.40 35.01 14.09
CA GLN A 56 -63.87 36.06 14.96
C GLN A 56 -62.60 36.68 14.37
N THR A 57 -62.19 37.84 14.88
CA THR A 57 -60.99 38.54 14.41
C THR A 57 -59.70 37.94 14.98
N LYS A 58 -58.55 38.16 14.32
CA LYS A 58 -57.24 37.77 14.87
C LYS A 58 -56.91 38.50 16.17
N LEU A 59 -57.37 39.74 16.32
CA LEU A 59 -57.21 40.53 17.55
C LEU A 59 -57.95 39.89 18.72
N TRP A 60 -59.17 39.39 18.48
CA TRP A 60 -59.95 38.64 19.47
C TRP A 60 -59.17 37.42 19.99
N ARG A 61 -58.57 36.63 19.09
CA ARG A 61 -57.75 35.47 19.48
C ARG A 61 -56.55 35.91 20.30
N LYS A 62 -55.77 36.90 19.85
CA LYS A 62 -54.59 37.39 20.57
C LYS A 62 -54.93 37.84 21.99
N GLN A 63 -56.04 38.56 22.17
CA GLN A 63 -56.52 39.00 23.48
C GLN A 63 -56.89 37.81 24.37
N LEU A 64 -57.64 36.83 23.84
CA LEU A 64 -58.04 35.65 24.61
C LEU A 64 -56.90 34.71 24.93
N THR A 65 -55.97 34.47 24.00
CA THR A 65 -54.75 33.70 24.26
C THR A 65 -54.01 34.31 25.44
N SER A 66 -53.82 35.64 25.48
CA SER A 66 -53.15 36.30 26.61
C SER A 66 -53.89 36.14 27.95
N GLN A 67 -55.21 35.95 27.94
CA GLN A 67 -56.02 35.73 29.15
C GLN A 67 -55.99 34.26 29.58
N VAL A 68 -56.16 33.33 28.64
CA VAL A 68 -56.14 31.89 28.89
C VAL A 68 -54.74 31.45 29.35
N CYS A 69 -53.68 31.99 28.74
CA CYS A 69 -52.30 31.67 29.11
C CYS A 69 -51.86 32.19 30.49
N LYS A 70 -52.69 33.00 31.18
CA LYS A 70 -52.48 33.32 32.60
C LYS A 70 -52.97 32.22 33.53
N GLN A 71 -53.85 31.34 33.05
CA GLN A 71 -54.52 30.31 33.84
C GLN A 71 -54.10 28.89 33.42
N VAL A 72 -53.60 28.72 32.20
CA VAL A 72 -53.10 27.45 31.64
C VAL A 72 -51.72 27.69 31.04
N THR A 73 -50.81 26.71 31.17
CA THR A 73 -49.50 26.76 30.53
C THR A 73 -49.64 26.79 29.01
N CYS A 74 -49.17 27.87 28.39
CA CYS A 74 -49.03 27.95 26.94
C CYS A 74 -47.55 27.86 26.56
N HIS A 75 -47.21 26.95 25.67
CA HIS A 75 -45.87 26.86 25.11
C HIS A 75 -45.68 27.84 23.95
N ARG A 76 -46.77 28.32 23.34
CA ARG A 76 -46.71 29.29 22.25
C ARG A 76 -47.90 30.23 22.19
N LEU A 77 -47.62 31.43 21.69
CA LEU A 77 -48.59 32.52 21.55
C LEU A 77 -49.18 32.64 20.15
N TRP A 78 -48.66 31.86 19.19
CA TRP A 78 -49.10 31.82 17.79
C TRP A 78 -49.57 30.42 17.42
N PRO A 79 -50.68 30.29 16.68
CA PRO A 79 -51.19 29.00 16.27
C PRO A 79 -50.35 28.40 15.16
N ILE A 80 -50.40 27.08 15.01
CA ILE A 80 -49.85 26.39 13.85
C ILE A 80 -50.80 26.65 12.69
N VAL A 81 -50.32 27.33 11.65
CA VAL A 81 -51.10 27.63 10.45
C VAL A 81 -50.90 26.57 9.36
N TYR A 82 -49.78 25.85 9.40
CA TYR A 82 -49.48 24.79 8.44
C TYR A 82 -48.62 23.70 9.09
N SER A 83 -48.89 22.44 8.74
CA SER A 83 -48.02 21.34 9.13
C SER A 83 -47.88 20.31 8.03
N LEU A 84 -46.69 19.75 7.87
CA LEU A 84 -46.35 18.77 6.85
C LEU A 84 -45.51 17.64 7.45
N GLN A 85 -45.93 16.40 7.23
CA GLN A 85 -45.11 15.25 7.55
C GLN A 85 -44.09 15.05 6.43
N VAL A 86 -42.80 15.10 6.78
CA VAL A 86 -41.69 14.98 5.84
C VAL A 86 -41.16 13.54 5.87
N SER A 87 -41.28 12.84 4.75
CA SER A 87 -40.81 11.47 4.56
C SER A 87 -40.03 11.34 3.25
N GLY A 88 -38.96 10.55 3.27
CA GLY A 88 -38.27 10.06 2.08
C GLY A 88 -38.75 8.66 1.69
N SER A 89 -38.11 8.06 0.69
CA SER A 89 -38.50 6.77 0.09
C SER A 89 -38.70 5.65 1.11
N ASP A 90 -37.84 5.58 2.14
CA ASP A 90 -37.89 4.52 3.16
C ASP A 90 -37.80 5.03 4.63
N LYS A 91 -37.90 6.35 4.85
CA LYS A 91 -37.73 6.92 6.21
C LYS A 91 -38.56 8.19 6.44
N VAL A 92 -39.29 8.23 7.56
CA VAL A 92 -39.99 9.44 8.04
C VAL A 92 -38.97 10.31 8.80
N PHE A 93 -38.75 11.53 8.34
CA PHE A 93 -37.77 12.47 8.93
C PHE A 93 -38.36 13.27 10.09
N GLY A 94 -39.66 13.52 10.07
CA GLY A 94 -40.39 14.18 11.15
C GLY A 94 -41.55 15.03 10.64
N LYS A 95 -42.18 15.78 11.54
CA LYS A 95 -43.24 16.74 11.23
C LYS A 95 -42.66 18.15 11.25
N LEU A 96 -42.91 18.90 10.18
CA LEU A 96 -42.57 20.32 10.05
C LEU A 96 -43.84 21.13 10.34
N GLU A 97 -43.76 22.09 11.25
CA GLU A 97 -44.88 22.92 11.70
C GLU A 97 -44.50 24.39 11.53
N LEU A 98 -45.38 25.17 10.89
CA LEU A 98 -45.23 26.61 10.68
C LEU A 98 -46.25 27.35 11.55
N LEU A 99 -45.76 28.29 12.35
CA LEU A 99 -46.58 29.18 13.15
C LEU A 99 -47.06 30.39 12.33
N GLU A 100 -48.12 31.04 12.78
CA GLU A 100 -48.56 32.31 12.19
C GLU A 100 -47.41 33.35 12.23
N ASP A 101 -47.15 33.98 11.08
CA ASP A 101 -46.06 34.94 10.83
C ASP A 101 -44.63 34.35 10.66
N ASP A 102 -44.46 33.02 10.68
CA ASP A 102 -43.16 32.39 10.41
C ASP A 102 -42.66 32.61 8.96
N SER A 103 -41.33 32.70 8.82
CA SER A 103 -40.64 32.54 7.53
C SER A 103 -40.45 31.06 7.24
N VAL A 104 -41.03 30.59 6.14
CA VAL A 104 -40.92 29.19 5.68
C VAL A 104 -39.46 28.75 5.56
N GLN A 105 -38.61 29.64 5.05
CA GLN A 105 -37.19 29.38 4.84
C GLN A 105 -36.49 29.06 6.16
N ASN A 106 -36.66 29.91 7.17
CA ASN A 106 -36.01 29.72 8.47
C ASN A 106 -36.45 28.42 9.16
N VAL A 107 -37.75 28.10 9.07
CA VAL A 107 -38.29 26.88 9.68
C VAL A 107 -37.82 25.63 8.94
N VAL A 108 -37.85 25.64 7.60
CA VAL A 108 -37.38 24.50 6.79
C VAL A 108 -35.87 24.30 6.94
N MET A 109 -35.07 25.37 6.96
CA MET A 109 -33.62 25.26 7.16
C MET A 109 -33.28 24.79 8.57
N SER A 110 -33.98 25.27 9.61
CA SER A 110 -33.82 24.75 10.97
C SER A 110 -34.22 23.27 11.08
N PHE A 111 -35.27 22.85 10.37
CA PHE A 111 -35.68 21.45 10.32
C PHE A 111 -34.65 20.59 9.58
N CYS A 112 -34.15 21.06 8.44
CA CYS A 112 -33.13 20.41 7.65
C CYS A 112 -31.81 20.24 8.41
N ALA A 113 -31.35 21.28 9.09
CA ALA A 113 -30.15 21.23 9.92
C ALA A 113 -30.31 20.21 11.06
N ARG A 114 -31.46 20.21 11.76
CA ARG A 114 -31.76 19.24 12.83
C ARG A 114 -31.87 17.79 12.35
N LYS A 115 -32.21 17.58 11.08
CA LYS A 115 -32.42 16.24 10.48
C LYS A 115 -31.33 15.84 9.50
N SER A 116 -30.25 16.62 9.41
CA SER A 116 -29.10 16.41 8.52
C SER A 116 -29.52 16.14 7.06
N LEU A 117 -30.53 16.87 6.57
CA LEU A 117 -31.04 16.71 5.20
C LEU A 117 -30.14 17.42 4.18
N ARG A 118 -30.00 16.83 2.97
CA ARG A 118 -29.21 17.38 1.86
C ARG A 118 -29.81 18.71 1.38
N ARG A 119 -28.96 19.65 0.95
CA ARG A 119 -29.35 21.00 0.50
C ARG A 119 -30.40 21.01 -0.61
N ILE A 120 -30.25 20.15 -1.63
CA ILE A 120 -31.25 20.01 -2.70
C ILE A 120 -32.61 19.53 -2.17
N ALA A 121 -32.61 18.65 -1.17
CA ALA A 121 -33.86 18.20 -0.54
C ALA A 121 -34.51 19.32 0.28
N CYS A 122 -33.72 20.22 0.88
CA CYS A 122 -34.21 21.39 1.59
C CYS A 122 -34.80 22.43 0.63
N ASP A 123 -34.16 22.68 -0.51
CA ASP A 123 -34.67 23.59 -1.54
C ASP A 123 -35.99 23.08 -2.12
N ASN A 124 -36.05 21.78 -2.44
CA ASN A 124 -37.28 21.12 -2.88
C ASN A 124 -38.38 21.16 -1.79
N LEU A 125 -38.01 21.03 -0.52
CA LEU A 125 -38.96 21.10 0.60
C LEU A 125 -39.49 22.54 0.79
N ILE A 126 -38.64 23.56 0.65
CA ILE A 126 -39.07 24.97 0.66
C ILE A 126 -40.06 25.21 -0.47
N GLU A 127 -39.74 24.77 -1.69
CA GLU A 127 -40.64 24.92 -2.84
C GLU A 127 -41.96 24.17 -2.63
N ALA A 128 -41.92 22.92 -2.18
CA ALA A 128 -43.11 22.12 -1.94
C ALA A 128 -44.02 22.72 -0.85
N VAL A 129 -43.43 23.22 0.25
CA VAL A 129 -44.17 23.90 1.32
C VAL A 129 -44.76 25.20 0.79
N CYS A 130 -44.00 25.99 0.04
CA CYS A 130 -44.46 27.25 -0.53
C CYS A 130 -45.55 27.11 -1.61
N GLN A 131 -45.52 26.03 -2.39
CA GLN A 131 -46.58 25.73 -3.35
C GLN A 131 -47.87 25.29 -2.63
N LYS A 132 -47.76 24.40 -1.63
CA LYS A 132 -48.93 23.87 -0.89
C LYS A 132 -49.52 24.88 0.09
N ALA A 133 -48.72 25.81 0.62
CA ALA A 133 -49.17 26.83 1.55
C ALA A 133 -49.79 28.07 0.87
N LYS A 134 -49.96 28.11 -0.46
CA LYS A 134 -50.51 29.27 -1.20
C LYS A 134 -51.88 29.78 -0.70
N ASN A 135 -52.68 28.93 -0.05
CA ASN A 135 -54.01 29.28 0.45
C ASN A 135 -54.05 29.58 1.97
N VAL A 136 -52.90 29.50 2.64
CA VAL A 136 -52.72 29.81 4.06
C VAL A 136 -51.79 31.03 4.09
N ASN A 137 -52.11 32.09 4.82
CA ASN A 137 -51.33 33.35 4.84
C ASN A 137 -49.89 33.17 5.40
N VAL A 138 -49.04 32.47 4.68
CA VAL A 138 -47.66 32.12 5.02
C VAL A 138 -46.74 32.89 4.07
N ARG A 139 -45.72 33.58 4.63
CA ARG A 139 -44.79 34.40 3.84
C ARG A 139 -43.71 33.54 3.20
N CYS A 140 -43.90 33.23 1.92
CA CYS A 140 -42.87 32.59 1.09
C CYS A 140 -42.05 33.65 0.35
N ASN A 141 -40.96 34.10 0.97
CA ASN A 141 -40.01 35.00 0.31
C ASN A 141 -39.05 34.19 -0.59
N ARG A 142 -38.86 34.58 -1.86
CA ARG A 142 -37.72 34.07 -2.65
C ARG A 142 -36.40 34.46 -1.98
N TRP A 143 -35.33 33.70 -2.28
CA TRP A 143 -33.95 33.93 -1.81
C TRP A 143 -33.65 35.42 -1.67
N LYS A 144 -33.29 35.85 -0.47
CA LYS A 144 -32.98 37.25 -0.23
C LYS A 144 -31.61 37.51 -0.86
N THR A 145 -31.58 38.30 -1.92
CA THR A 145 -30.35 38.93 -2.38
C THR A 145 -29.88 39.82 -1.24
N SER A 146 -28.76 39.49 -0.59
CA SER A 146 -28.21 40.27 0.52
C SER A 146 -27.68 41.62 0.03
N LEU A 147 -27.16 41.63 -1.20
CA LEU A 147 -26.72 42.83 -1.89
C LEU A 147 -26.97 42.69 -3.41
N SER A 148 -27.69 43.65 -3.99
CA SER A 148 -27.87 43.76 -5.44
C SER A 148 -27.38 45.14 -5.86
N GLU A 149 -26.41 45.20 -6.77
CA GLU A 149 -25.79 46.46 -7.18
C GLU A 149 -25.63 46.53 -8.70
N GLU A 150 -25.99 47.65 -9.30
CA GLU A 150 -25.76 47.94 -10.72
C GLU A 150 -24.34 48.48 -10.91
N ILE A 151 -23.54 47.78 -11.71
CA ILE A 151 -22.14 48.10 -11.98
C ILE A 151 -22.06 48.82 -13.32
N TYR A 152 -21.49 50.02 -13.31
CA TYR A 152 -21.31 50.86 -14.49
C TYR A 152 -19.84 50.95 -14.87
N GLY A 153 -19.56 50.85 -16.16
CA GLY A 153 -18.25 51.10 -16.77
C GLY A 153 -18.24 52.38 -17.58
N GLN A 154 -17.14 52.63 -18.28
CA GLN A 154 -16.97 53.83 -19.12
C GLN A 154 -17.99 53.93 -20.26
N ASN A 155 -18.54 52.79 -20.71
CA ASN A 155 -19.50 52.70 -21.82
C ASN A 155 -20.96 52.50 -21.38
N GLY A 156 -21.28 52.70 -20.09
CA GLY A 156 -22.63 52.52 -19.54
C GLY A 156 -22.77 51.36 -18.55
N LEU A 157 -23.98 50.85 -18.39
CA LEU A 157 -24.27 49.73 -17.47
C LEU A 157 -23.59 48.45 -17.96
N ILE A 158 -22.68 47.88 -17.15
CA ILE A 158 -22.05 46.60 -17.43
C ILE A 158 -23.02 45.46 -17.09
N GLY A 159 -23.61 45.50 -15.89
CA GLY A 159 -24.51 44.46 -15.41
C GLY A 159 -24.93 44.67 -13.96
N ARG A 160 -25.70 43.71 -13.42
CA ARG A 160 -26.13 43.71 -12.02
C ARG A 160 -25.41 42.59 -11.25
N LEU A 161 -24.65 42.95 -10.23
CA LEU A 161 -24.01 42.02 -9.30
C LEU A 161 -25.00 41.64 -8.21
N GLU A 162 -25.30 40.35 -8.09
CA GLU A 162 -26.19 39.81 -7.07
C GLU A 162 -25.42 38.90 -6.10
N ILE A 163 -25.47 39.23 -4.82
CA ILE A 163 -24.84 38.47 -3.74
C ILE A 163 -25.94 37.84 -2.90
N THR A 164 -25.88 36.53 -2.74
CA THR A 164 -26.85 35.77 -1.94
C THR A 164 -26.27 35.45 -0.58
N ASP A 165 -27.12 35.24 0.43
CA ASP A 165 -26.71 34.87 1.80
C ASP A 165 -25.93 33.55 1.90
N THR A 166 -25.83 32.80 0.80
CA THR A 166 -25.20 31.48 0.75
C THR A 166 -23.92 31.41 -0.06
N MET A 167 -23.52 32.52 -0.67
CA MET A 167 -22.31 32.63 -1.47
C MET A 167 -21.47 33.75 -0.89
N GLU A 168 -20.17 33.53 -0.78
CA GLU A 168 -19.31 34.60 -0.31
C GLU A 168 -19.27 35.72 -1.36
N PRO A 169 -19.30 37.00 -0.93
CA PRO A 169 -19.26 38.13 -1.85
C PRO A 169 -18.13 38.07 -2.87
N ILE A 170 -16.93 37.58 -2.49
CA ILE A 170 -15.78 37.50 -3.39
C ILE A 170 -16.00 36.49 -4.53
N ASP A 171 -16.65 35.35 -4.26
CA ASP A 171 -16.97 34.37 -5.31
C ASP A 171 -17.98 34.95 -6.30
N SER A 172 -18.98 35.70 -5.79
CA SER A 172 -19.97 36.38 -6.63
C SER A 172 -19.34 37.48 -7.49
N ILE A 173 -18.39 38.25 -6.95
CA ILE A 173 -17.63 39.26 -7.70
C ILE A 173 -16.82 38.59 -8.81
N TYR A 174 -16.09 37.52 -8.52
CA TYR A 174 -15.30 36.83 -9.53
C TYR A 174 -16.18 36.29 -10.67
N ARG A 175 -17.31 35.65 -10.35
CA ARG A 175 -18.26 35.19 -11.37
C ARG A 175 -18.79 36.34 -12.22
N PHE A 176 -19.09 37.49 -11.61
CA PHE A 176 -19.52 38.69 -12.33
C PHE A 176 -18.44 39.21 -13.29
N ILE A 177 -17.17 39.25 -12.87
CA ILE A 177 -16.03 39.61 -13.73
C ILE A 177 -15.97 38.67 -14.95
N VAL A 178 -16.05 37.36 -14.74
CA VAL A 178 -16.01 36.35 -15.80
C VAL A 178 -17.23 36.43 -16.72
N ASP A 179 -18.43 36.60 -16.16
CA ASP A 179 -19.69 36.64 -16.93
C ASP A 179 -19.79 37.86 -17.85
N HIS A 180 -19.11 38.96 -17.51
CA HIS A 180 -19.11 40.21 -18.28
C HIS A 180 -17.77 40.47 -18.99
N SER A 181 -16.86 39.50 -19.01
CA SER A 181 -15.56 39.57 -19.67
C SER A 181 -14.73 40.80 -19.27
N LEU A 182 -14.74 41.15 -17.98
CA LEU A 182 -14.00 42.29 -17.46
C LEU A 182 -12.54 41.92 -17.17
N GLU A 183 -11.64 42.90 -17.24
CA GLU A 183 -10.24 42.72 -16.85
C GLU A 183 -10.12 42.43 -15.34
N LEU A 184 -9.10 41.65 -14.98
CA LEU A 184 -8.91 41.19 -13.60
C LEU A 184 -8.66 42.37 -12.62
N GLU A 185 -8.15 43.50 -13.10
CA GLU A 185 -7.97 44.73 -12.31
C GLU A 185 -9.30 45.29 -11.77
N ALA A 186 -10.41 45.06 -12.50
CA ALA A 186 -11.74 45.45 -12.03
C ALA A 186 -12.17 44.64 -10.79
N MET A 187 -11.60 43.44 -10.59
CA MET A 187 -11.88 42.60 -9.43
C MET A 187 -11.45 43.28 -8.13
N THR A 188 -10.25 43.89 -8.10
CA THR A 188 -9.74 44.59 -6.90
C THR A 188 -10.64 45.76 -6.52
N GLN A 189 -11.07 46.55 -7.51
CA GLN A 189 -11.96 47.69 -7.30
C GLN A 189 -13.35 47.26 -6.77
N LEU A 190 -13.88 46.17 -7.31
CA LEU A 190 -15.15 45.61 -6.85
C LEU A 190 -15.02 44.98 -5.46
N ILE A 191 -13.93 44.27 -5.16
CA ILE A 191 -13.66 43.71 -3.83
C ILE A 191 -13.61 44.83 -2.80
N GLU A 192 -12.83 45.89 -3.01
CA GLU A 192 -12.75 47.02 -2.07
C GLU A 192 -14.13 47.66 -1.81
N ARG A 193 -14.89 47.90 -2.88
CA ARG A 193 -16.22 48.54 -2.79
C ARG A 193 -17.27 47.66 -2.13
N ILE A 194 -17.33 46.39 -2.51
CA ILE A 194 -18.37 45.45 -2.09
C ILE A 194 -18.04 44.86 -0.72
N CYS A 195 -16.77 44.49 -0.45
CA CYS A 195 -16.35 43.94 0.84
C CYS A 195 -16.41 44.96 1.98
N ALA A 196 -16.44 46.27 1.66
CA ALA A 196 -16.75 47.31 2.64
C ALA A 196 -18.22 47.29 3.11
N ARG A 197 -19.13 46.67 2.35
CA ARG A 197 -20.59 46.70 2.57
C ARG A 197 -21.20 45.32 2.84
N ALA A 198 -20.58 44.26 2.32
CA ALA A 198 -20.89 42.87 2.59
C ALA A 198 -19.62 42.21 3.14
N HIS A 199 -19.69 41.60 4.33
CA HIS A 199 -18.49 41.04 4.96
C HIS A 199 -17.91 39.89 4.13
N CYS A 200 -16.65 40.04 3.70
CA CYS A 200 -15.89 39.01 3.00
C CYS A 200 -15.00 38.27 4.01
N PHE A 201 -15.03 36.94 3.98
CA PHE A 201 -14.29 36.09 4.93
C PHE A 201 -12.92 35.68 4.38
N ARG A 202 -12.80 35.56 3.07
CA ARG A 202 -11.58 35.23 2.32
C ARG A 202 -11.03 36.48 1.65
N LYS A 203 -9.80 36.37 1.18
CA LYS A 203 -9.14 37.39 0.33
C LYS A 203 -9.18 37.04 -1.15
N PHE A 204 -9.36 35.76 -1.46
CA PHE A 204 -9.36 35.21 -2.82
C PHE A 204 -10.61 34.35 -3.04
N PRO A 205 -11.19 34.37 -4.27
CA PRO A 205 -12.34 33.55 -4.60
C PRO A 205 -11.98 32.07 -4.71
N LEU A 206 -12.97 31.19 -4.52
CA LEU A 206 -12.88 29.83 -5.05
C LEU A 206 -13.43 29.82 -6.48
N VAL A 207 -12.61 29.38 -7.42
CA VAL A 207 -13.02 29.21 -8.83
C VAL A 207 -13.82 27.93 -9.03
N TYR A 208 -13.64 26.95 -8.14
CA TYR A 208 -14.40 25.71 -8.13
C TYR A 208 -14.70 25.29 -6.69
N ASP A 209 -15.96 24.92 -6.41
CA ASP A 209 -16.40 24.44 -5.10
C ASP A 209 -17.58 23.49 -5.27
N GLN A 210 -17.30 22.20 -5.43
CA GLN A 210 -18.32 21.18 -5.69
C GLN A 210 -18.11 19.91 -4.85
N ASN A 211 -19.21 19.20 -4.59
CA ASN A 211 -19.16 17.88 -3.98
C ASN A 211 -18.96 16.82 -5.06
N ILE A 212 -17.87 16.07 -4.96
CA ILE A 212 -17.52 14.94 -5.82
C ILE A 212 -18.04 13.65 -5.18
N SER A 213 -18.73 12.83 -5.97
CA SER A 213 -19.30 11.56 -5.53
C SER A 213 -18.29 10.43 -5.72
N LEU A 214 -17.80 9.86 -4.62
CA LEU A 214 -16.88 8.73 -4.60
C LEU A 214 -17.62 7.50 -4.03
N GLY A 215 -18.56 6.98 -4.81
CA GLY A 215 -19.49 5.93 -4.36
C GLY A 215 -20.48 6.45 -3.30
N PRO A 216 -20.54 5.89 -2.07
CA PRO A 216 -21.46 6.33 -1.03
C PRO A 216 -21.01 7.63 -0.31
N LEU A 217 -19.76 8.06 -0.50
CA LEU A 217 -19.18 9.23 0.16
C LEU A 217 -19.21 10.45 -0.77
N LEU A 218 -19.64 11.58 -0.23
CA LEU A 218 -19.54 12.89 -0.87
C LEU A 218 -18.37 13.64 -0.24
N LYS A 219 -17.38 14.00 -1.05
CA LYS A 219 -16.19 14.76 -0.65
C LYS A 219 -16.16 16.07 -1.41
N ARG A 220 -15.69 17.15 -0.78
CA ARG A 220 -15.77 18.51 -1.33
C ARG A 220 -14.44 18.86 -1.99
N LEU A 221 -14.45 19.16 -3.29
CA LEU A 221 -13.29 19.65 -4.03
C LEU A 221 -13.39 21.18 -4.11
N GLN A 222 -12.37 21.85 -3.60
CA GLN A 222 -12.24 23.31 -3.61
C GLN A 222 -10.98 23.72 -4.35
N ILE A 223 -11.11 24.65 -5.30
CA ILE A 223 -9.99 25.17 -6.08
C ILE A 223 -9.96 26.69 -5.89
N PRO A 224 -8.98 27.21 -5.15
CA PRO A 224 -8.69 28.64 -5.06
C PRO A 224 -8.38 29.28 -6.40
N PHE A 225 -8.61 30.58 -6.52
CA PHE A 225 -8.34 31.35 -7.74
C PHE A 225 -6.90 31.28 -8.24
N ASP A 226 -5.93 31.17 -7.32
CA ASP A 226 -4.51 31.05 -7.60
C ASP A 226 -4.02 29.59 -7.68
N ALA A 227 -4.89 28.61 -7.47
CA ALA A 227 -4.56 27.19 -7.51
C ALA A 227 -4.84 26.60 -8.90
N PHE A 228 -3.92 25.73 -9.36
CA PHE A 228 -4.13 25.04 -10.62
C PHE A 228 -5.08 23.85 -10.47
N PRO A 229 -6.05 23.70 -11.39
CA PRO A 229 -7.00 22.59 -11.32
C PRO A 229 -6.36 21.21 -11.35
N VAL A 230 -5.27 21.04 -12.11
CA VAL A 230 -4.55 19.76 -12.19
C VAL A 230 -3.94 19.34 -10.86
N ASP A 231 -3.34 20.28 -10.13
CA ASP A 231 -2.68 20.02 -8.85
C ASP A 231 -3.73 19.75 -7.77
N ALA A 232 -4.79 20.55 -7.73
CA ALA A 232 -5.92 20.36 -6.80
C ALA A 232 -6.63 19.01 -7.03
N VAL A 233 -6.83 18.62 -8.29
CA VAL A 233 -7.43 17.32 -8.63
C VAL A 233 -6.47 16.17 -8.32
N ALA A 234 -5.16 16.32 -8.55
CA ALA A 234 -4.17 15.31 -8.21
C ALA A 234 -4.07 15.08 -6.70
N LEU A 235 -4.08 16.16 -5.90
CA LEU A 235 -4.12 16.07 -4.44
C LEU A 235 -5.40 15.39 -3.94
N PHE A 236 -6.55 15.80 -4.47
CA PHE A 236 -7.84 15.18 -4.14
C PHE A 236 -7.87 13.69 -4.53
N ALA A 237 -7.29 13.35 -5.69
CA ALA A 237 -7.17 11.97 -6.16
C ALA A 237 -6.27 11.13 -5.25
N ALA A 238 -5.13 11.67 -4.82
CA ALA A 238 -4.22 10.99 -3.89
C ALA A 238 -4.86 10.79 -2.51
N GLU A 239 -5.54 11.82 -1.97
CA GLU A 239 -6.23 11.77 -0.68
C GLU A 239 -7.33 10.70 -0.65
N HIS A 240 -8.04 10.54 -1.76
CA HIS A 240 -9.18 9.63 -1.85
C HIS A 240 -8.94 8.38 -2.69
N ARG A 241 -7.67 8.10 -3.02
CA ARG A 241 -7.22 6.89 -3.75
C ARG A 241 -7.96 6.67 -5.07
N LEU A 242 -8.17 7.73 -5.84
CA LEU A 242 -8.76 7.65 -7.17
C LEU A 242 -7.78 7.01 -8.15
N SER A 243 -8.30 6.21 -9.09
CA SER A 243 -7.49 5.71 -10.21
C SER A 243 -7.07 6.86 -11.13
N SER A 244 -6.01 6.65 -11.91
CA SER A 244 -5.55 7.64 -12.90
C SER A 244 -6.64 7.99 -13.94
N GLU A 245 -7.50 7.03 -14.28
CA GLU A 245 -8.67 7.27 -15.16
C GLU A 245 -9.70 8.18 -14.48
N GLN A 246 -10.06 7.90 -13.23
CA GLN A 246 -11.00 8.72 -12.45
C GLN A 246 -10.46 10.13 -12.22
N GLN A 247 -9.16 10.26 -12.00
CA GLN A 247 -8.48 11.54 -11.88
C GLN A 247 -8.56 12.35 -13.19
N ALA A 248 -8.34 11.70 -14.34
CA ALA A 248 -8.44 12.35 -15.64
C ALA A 248 -9.89 12.79 -15.95
N GLU A 249 -10.89 11.96 -15.63
CA GLU A 249 -12.30 12.30 -15.77
C GLU A 249 -12.70 13.49 -14.88
N LEU A 250 -12.26 13.48 -13.62
CA LEU A 250 -12.52 14.56 -12.67
C LEU A 250 -11.87 15.86 -13.13
N LEU A 251 -10.62 15.81 -13.60
CA LEU A 251 -9.94 16.98 -14.17
C LEU A 251 -10.71 17.52 -15.38
N GLN A 252 -11.14 16.65 -16.29
CA GLN A 252 -11.92 17.08 -17.44
C GLN A 252 -13.26 17.72 -17.03
N ALA A 253 -13.93 17.20 -15.99
CA ALA A 253 -15.17 17.77 -15.47
C ALA A 253 -14.95 19.15 -14.83
N VAL A 254 -13.87 19.32 -14.07
CA VAL A 254 -13.46 20.60 -13.48
C VAL A 254 -13.15 21.62 -14.59
N CYS A 255 -12.43 21.21 -15.63
CA CYS A 255 -12.04 22.07 -16.73
C CYS A 255 -13.18 22.47 -17.68
N ARG A 256 -14.34 21.81 -17.60
CA ARG A 256 -15.56 22.22 -18.31
C ARG A 256 -16.31 23.34 -17.60
N ASP A 257 -15.99 23.61 -16.33
CA ASP A 257 -16.61 24.70 -15.59
C ASP A 257 -16.09 26.04 -16.11
N ARG A 258 -17.00 26.89 -16.60
CA ARG A 258 -16.66 28.18 -17.24
C ARG A 258 -15.92 29.16 -16.34
N TYR A 259 -15.96 28.97 -15.03
CA TYR A 259 -15.29 29.82 -14.06
C TYR A 259 -13.86 29.34 -13.73
N VAL A 260 -13.52 28.13 -14.16
CA VAL A 260 -12.22 27.51 -13.97
C VAL A 260 -11.36 27.69 -15.21
N ARG A 261 -10.18 28.29 -15.02
CA ARG A 261 -9.19 28.41 -16.08
C ARG A 261 -8.25 27.21 -16.04
N CYS A 262 -8.50 26.21 -16.88
CA CYS A 262 -7.61 25.05 -17.02
C CYS A 262 -6.47 25.27 -18.02
N GLU A 263 -6.64 26.20 -18.95
CA GLU A 263 -5.57 26.65 -19.82
C GLU A 263 -4.76 27.71 -19.07
N ARG A 264 -3.48 27.43 -18.85
CA ARG A 264 -2.57 28.42 -18.29
C ARG A 264 -2.19 29.39 -19.41
N GLU A 265 -2.43 30.69 -19.22
CA GLU A 265 -1.93 31.73 -20.11
C GLU A 265 -0.39 31.60 -20.20
N VAL A 266 0.11 31.51 -21.44
CA VAL A 266 1.54 31.43 -21.71
C VAL A 266 2.12 32.82 -21.50
N ALA A 267 2.91 33.01 -20.45
CA ALA A 267 3.62 34.26 -20.19
C ALA A 267 4.71 34.50 -21.24
N MET A 268 5.35 33.41 -21.69
CA MET A 268 6.39 33.47 -22.69
C MET A 268 6.52 32.14 -23.42
N GLN A 269 6.80 32.20 -24.72
CA GLN A 269 7.11 31.05 -25.55
C GLN A 269 8.42 31.34 -26.28
N THR A 270 9.34 30.39 -26.28
CA THR A 270 10.65 30.53 -26.93
C THR A 270 11.04 29.22 -27.60
N GLU A 271 11.42 29.29 -28.86
CA GLU A 271 11.97 28.15 -29.59
C GLU A 271 13.38 27.85 -29.06
N ILE A 272 13.62 26.59 -28.72
CA ILE A 272 14.90 26.11 -28.22
C ILE A 272 15.59 25.32 -29.33
N GLU A 273 16.76 25.80 -29.73
CA GLU A 273 17.68 25.12 -30.65
C GLU A 273 18.93 24.69 -29.88
N LEU A 274 19.39 23.46 -30.09
CA LEU A 274 20.67 22.99 -29.57
C LEU A 274 21.83 23.59 -30.38
N GLU A 275 23.04 23.56 -29.83
CA GLU A 275 24.26 24.03 -30.50
C GLU A 275 24.51 23.34 -31.86
N ASP A 276 23.98 22.12 -32.05
CA ASP A 276 24.04 21.36 -33.30
C ASP A 276 23.02 21.81 -34.37
N GLY A 277 22.22 22.85 -34.10
CA GLY A 277 21.18 23.36 -34.99
C GLY A 277 19.89 22.53 -35.03
N VAL A 278 19.75 21.55 -34.12
CA VAL A 278 18.52 20.75 -33.97
C VAL A 278 17.51 21.53 -33.14
N GLY A 279 16.38 21.90 -33.75
CA GLY A 279 15.24 22.49 -33.06
C GLY A 279 14.54 21.46 -32.18
N LEU A 280 14.51 21.70 -30.87
CA LEU A 280 13.82 20.85 -29.89
C LEU A 280 12.35 21.25 -29.72
N GLY A 281 11.94 22.37 -30.30
CA GLY A 281 10.60 22.93 -30.19
C GLY A 281 10.50 24.04 -29.14
N SER A 282 9.27 24.35 -28.75
CA SER A 282 8.96 25.56 -28.01
C SER A 282 8.87 25.34 -26.49
N LEU A 283 9.74 26.00 -25.74
CA LEU A 283 9.60 26.13 -24.29
C LEU A 283 8.51 27.15 -23.98
N GLN A 284 7.42 26.68 -23.38
CA GLN A 284 6.33 27.53 -22.89
C GLN A 284 6.46 27.73 -21.39
N ILE A 285 6.63 28.98 -20.96
CA ILE A 285 6.59 29.42 -19.56
C ILE A 285 5.22 30.01 -19.30
N ARG A 286 4.56 29.52 -18.28
CA ARG A 286 3.18 29.89 -17.97
C ARG A 286 3.13 31.04 -16.97
N MET A 287 2.06 31.84 -16.97
CA MET A 287 1.86 32.94 -16.01
C MET A 287 2.01 32.45 -14.57
N HIS A 288 2.86 33.13 -13.79
CA HIS A 288 3.21 32.79 -12.40
C HIS A 288 3.91 31.43 -12.19
N GLU A 289 4.33 30.75 -13.26
CA GLU A 289 5.15 29.54 -13.17
C GLU A 289 6.61 29.92 -12.91
N GLU A 290 7.29 29.20 -12.00
CA GLU A 290 8.73 29.31 -11.82
C GLU A 290 9.44 28.77 -13.06
N LEU A 291 10.47 29.49 -13.54
CA LEU A 291 11.24 29.07 -14.71
C LEU A 291 11.82 27.66 -14.53
N ALA A 292 12.24 27.30 -13.31
CA ALA A 292 12.78 25.98 -13.01
C ALA A 292 11.78 24.85 -13.34
N ASP A 293 10.49 25.05 -13.05
CA ASP A 293 9.45 24.05 -13.34
C ASP A 293 9.17 23.95 -14.84
N ALA A 294 9.13 25.10 -15.53
CA ALA A 294 8.93 25.14 -16.98
C ALA A 294 10.09 24.44 -17.72
N VAL A 295 11.34 24.71 -17.32
CA VAL A 295 12.54 24.09 -17.88
C VAL A 295 12.59 22.60 -17.57
N TYR A 296 12.23 22.17 -16.36
CA TYR A 296 12.16 20.75 -16.02
C TYR A 296 11.10 20.00 -16.82
N ARG A 297 9.89 20.56 -16.95
CA ARG A 297 8.81 19.98 -17.77
C ARG A 297 9.22 19.86 -19.24
N PHE A 298 9.83 20.89 -19.80
CA PHE A 298 10.33 20.84 -21.18
C PHE A 298 11.48 19.85 -21.33
N GLY A 299 12.41 19.83 -20.38
CA GLY A 299 13.57 18.96 -20.37
C GLY A 299 13.19 17.48 -20.26
N THR A 300 12.23 17.13 -19.41
CA THR A 300 11.74 15.75 -19.30
C THR A 300 10.99 15.30 -20.56
N ALA A 301 10.17 16.16 -21.16
CA ALA A 301 9.48 15.86 -22.42
C ALA A 301 10.42 15.61 -23.61
N HIS A 302 11.61 16.25 -23.62
CA HIS A 302 12.60 16.13 -24.70
C HIS A 302 13.87 15.37 -24.26
N ASN A 303 13.83 14.70 -23.10
CA ASN A 303 14.94 13.92 -22.54
C ASN A 303 16.28 14.70 -22.45
N LEU A 304 16.22 15.99 -22.07
CA LEU A 304 17.38 16.86 -21.96
C LEU A 304 18.18 16.53 -20.71
N THR A 305 19.52 16.57 -20.83
CA THR A 305 20.42 16.40 -19.70
C THR A 305 20.31 17.58 -18.72
N GLN A 306 20.68 17.35 -17.46
CA GLN A 306 20.64 18.37 -16.43
C GLN A 306 21.53 19.58 -16.77
N SER A 307 22.67 19.36 -17.42
CA SER A 307 23.54 20.45 -17.89
C SER A 307 22.84 21.37 -18.88
N ILE A 308 22.07 20.79 -19.82
CA ILE A 308 21.29 21.57 -20.80
C ILE A 308 20.17 22.33 -20.08
N ARG A 309 19.45 21.69 -19.15
CA ARG A 309 18.42 22.36 -18.32
C ARG A 309 19.00 23.54 -17.55
N ASN A 310 20.17 23.38 -16.93
CA ASN A 310 20.85 24.45 -16.19
C ASN A 310 21.26 25.61 -17.11
N SER A 311 21.74 25.31 -18.33
CA SER A 311 22.06 26.33 -19.34
C SER A 311 20.83 27.12 -19.78
N LEU A 312 19.72 26.42 -20.05
CA LEU A 312 18.43 27.04 -20.39
C LEU A 312 17.92 27.93 -19.26
N PHE A 313 17.96 27.44 -18.02
CA PHE A 313 17.59 28.24 -16.85
C PHE A 313 18.44 29.51 -16.77
N GLN A 314 19.77 29.42 -16.86
CA GLN A 314 20.66 30.59 -16.78
C GLN A 314 20.41 31.60 -17.90
N THR A 315 20.10 31.13 -19.11
CA THR A 315 19.88 31.98 -20.29
C THR A 315 18.57 32.77 -20.19
N LEU A 316 17.52 32.13 -19.68
CA LEU A 316 16.18 32.71 -19.63
C LEU A 316 15.93 33.48 -18.33
N CYS A 317 16.67 33.17 -17.28
CA CYS A 317 16.49 33.79 -15.98
C CYS A 317 16.98 35.25 -15.96
N GLY A 318 16.12 36.16 -15.50
CA GLY A 318 16.39 37.61 -15.47
C GLY A 318 15.67 38.40 -16.57
N GLN A 319 14.95 37.74 -17.47
CA GLN A 319 14.03 38.42 -18.39
C GLN A 319 12.80 38.97 -17.66
N LYS A 320 12.24 40.06 -18.18
CA LYS A 320 11.06 40.72 -17.61
C LYS A 320 9.85 39.77 -17.68
N HIS A 321 9.08 39.66 -16.60
CA HIS A 321 7.90 38.78 -16.45
C HIS A 321 8.15 37.27 -16.26
N ILE A 322 9.40 36.85 -16.05
CA ILE A 322 9.74 35.47 -15.66
C ILE A 322 10.07 35.40 -14.16
N LEU A 323 9.43 34.48 -13.44
CA LEU A 323 9.74 34.20 -12.05
C LEU A 323 10.95 33.26 -11.96
N CYS A 324 11.95 33.69 -11.20
CA CYS A 324 13.17 32.97 -10.92
C CYS A 324 13.54 33.10 -9.44
N THR A 325 12.74 32.52 -8.55
CA THR A 325 13.10 32.52 -7.13
C THR A 325 13.97 31.34 -6.75
N ARG A 326 13.96 30.26 -7.56
CA ARG A 326 14.74 29.03 -7.33
C ARG A 326 15.30 28.43 -8.61
N ARG A 327 16.38 27.64 -8.46
CA ARG A 327 17.09 26.98 -9.56
C ARG A 327 16.64 25.55 -9.84
N VAL A 328 16.03 24.90 -8.87
CA VAL A 328 15.56 23.50 -8.95
C VAL A 328 14.05 23.48 -9.06
N ALA A 329 13.51 22.55 -9.85
CA ALA A 329 12.07 22.39 -10.04
C ALA A 329 11.38 21.87 -8.76
N LEU A 330 10.11 22.21 -8.55
CA LEU A 330 9.28 21.67 -7.47
C LEU A 330 8.52 20.50 -8.06
N LEU A 331 8.84 19.29 -7.62
CA LEU A 331 8.24 18.08 -8.16
C LEU A 331 6.93 17.75 -7.46
N HIS A 332 6.91 17.89 -6.13
CA HIS A 332 5.75 17.57 -5.30
C HIS A 332 5.53 18.59 -4.19
N SER A 333 4.26 18.85 -3.90
CA SER A 333 3.81 19.69 -2.79
C SER A 333 2.73 18.93 -2.05
N ILE A 334 3.10 18.29 -0.94
CA ILE A 334 2.31 17.24 -0.29
C ILE A 334 1.79 17.73 1.06
N PRO A 335 0.47 17.86 1.27
CA PRO A 335 -0.08 18.22 2.56
C PRO A 335 0.09 17.07 3.55
N VAL A 336 0.67 17.38 4.71
CA VAL A 336 0.87 16.45 5.82
C VAL A 336 -0.18 16.72 6.88
N HIS A 337 -0.97 15.68 7.15
CA HIS A 337 -1.93 15.63 8.24
C HIS A 337 -1.42 14.63 9.27
N TYR A 338 -1.59 14.94 10.55
CA TYR A 338 -1.38 13.99 11.64
C TYR A 338 -2.60 14.04 12.55
N ALA A 339 -3.31 12.91 12.66
CA ALA A 339 -4.66 12.85 13.22
C ALA A 339 -5.65 13.79 12.49
N GLU A 340 -6.39 14.65 13.21
CA GLU A 340 -7.32 15.62 12.62
C GLU A 340 -6.66 16.98 12.30
N ASP A 341 -5.38 17.16 12.63
CA ASP A 341 -4.68 18.43 12.46
C ASP A 341 -3.86 18.46 11.16
N GLU A 342 -4.02 19.55 10.41
CA GLU A 342 -3.18 19.88 9.26
C GLU A 342 -1.84 20.46 9.77
N LEU A 343 -0.76 19.70 9.61
CA LEU A 343 0.56 20.13 10.07
C LEU A 343 1.20 21.13 9.10
N GLY A 344 1.03 20.93 7.79
CA GLY A 344 1.60 21.80 6.77
C GLY A 344 1.85 21.07 5.46
N ILE A 345 2.78 21.58 4.65
CA ILE A 345 3.08 21.06 3.31
C ILE A 345 4.57 20.69 3.21
N VAL A 346 4.84 19.43 2.85
CA VAL A 346 6.18 18.95 2.46
C VAL A 346 6.39 19.26 0.99
N LYS A 347 7.43 20.02 0.68
CA LYS A 347 7.84 20.35 -0.70
C LYS A 347 9.04 19.51 -1.07
N VAL A 348 8.98 18.84 -2.22
CA VAL A 348 10.05 17.99 -2.74
C VAL A 348 10.54 18.59 -4.05
N TYR A 349 11.81 18.99 -4.06
CA TYR A 349 12.45 19.59 -5.23
C TYR A 349 13.19 18.55 -6.10
N GLU A 350 13.55 18.94 -7.32
CA GLU A 350 14.41 18.18 -8.21
C GLU A 350 15.74 17.84 -7.52
N ASP A 351 16.17 16.58 -7.67
CA ASP A 351 17.36 15.98 -7.03
C ASP A 351 17.35 15.94 -5.50
N GLN A 352 16.26 16.36 -4.86
CA GLN A 352 16.08 16.21 -3.42
C GLN A 352 15.47 14.85 -3.09
N GLU A 353 16.04 14.15 -2.12
CA GLU A 353 15.48 12.90 -1.64
C GLU A 353 14.39 13.19 -0.60
N LEU A 354 13.35 12.35 -0.56
CA LEU A 354 12.16 12.60 0.26
C LEU A 354 12.45 12.67 1.76
N ALA A 355 13.37 11.85 2.28
CA ALA A 355 13.83 11.90 3.66
C ALA A 355 14.46 13.25 3.99
N ASP A 356 15.22 13.88 3.09
CA ASP A 356 15.75 15.24 3.34
C ASP A 356 14.60 16.23 3.53
N ALA A 357 13.62 16.22 2.62
CA ALA A 357 12.45 17.10 2.68
C ALA A 357 11.58 16.86 3.93
N VAL A 358 11.37 15.60 4.31
CA VAL A 358 10.59 15.22 5.50
C VAL A 358 11.32 15.59 6.78
N PHE A 359 12.65 15.45 6.84
CA PHE A 359 13.43 15.84 8.01
C PHE A 359 13.47 17.36 8.18
N GLU A 360 13.65 18.11 7.09
CA GLU A 360 13.57 19.57 7.14
C GLU A 360 12.19 20.03 7.63
N PHE A 361 11.12 19.42 7.11
CA PHE A 361 9.77 19.65 7.59
C PHE A 361 9.62 19.30 9.08
N ALA A 362 10.04 18.11 9.49
CA ALA A 362 9.94 17.68 10.89
C ALA A 362 10.71 18.61 11.85
N ALA A 363 11.88 19.10 11.44
CA ALA A 363 12.65 20.07 12.22
C ALA A 363 11.93 21.42 12.33
N ALA A 364 11.35 21.93 11.24
CA ALA A 364 10.61 23.18 11.22
C ALA A 364 9.37 23.15 12.14
N TYR A 365 8.74 21.98 12.28
CA TYR A 365 7.55 21.78 13.10
C TYR A 365 7.83 21.08 14.45
N GLN A 366 9.11 20.87 14.81
CA GLN A 366 9.55 20.23 16.06
C GLN A 366 8.88 18.86 16.31
N LEU A 367 8.71 18.06 15.25
CA LEU A 367 8.08 16.75 15.34
C LEU A 367 9.03 15.73 15.99
N SER A 368 8.46 14.77 16.71
CA SER A 368 9.23 13.64 17.26
C SER A 368 9.73 12.70 16.15
N ALA A 369 10.81 11.96 16.41
CA ALA A 369 11.37 10.98 15.47
C ALA A 369 10.32 9.97 14.99
N SER A 370 9.47 9.46 15.90
CA SER A 370 8.39 8.53 15.54
C SER A 370 7.41 9.12 14.53
N ILE A 371 6.99 10.38 14.71
CA ILE A 371 6.03 11.04 13.81
C ILE A 371 6.67 11.30 12.45
N ARG A 372 7.93 11.75 12.46
CA ARG A 372 8.73 11.99 11.25
C ARG A 372 8.87 10.71 10.42
N ASP A 373 9.22 9.60 11.07
CA ASP A 373 9.44 8.32 10.40
C ASP A 373 8.12 7.77 9.83
N ASP A 374 7.01 7.89 10.58
CA ASP A 374 5.67 7.56 10.09
C ASP A 374 5.27 8.39 8.86
N ILE A 375 5.59 9.69 8.84
CA ILE A 375 5.35 10.55 7.68
C ILE A 375 6.16 10.06 6.49
N LEU A 376 7.46 9.80 6.67
CA LEU A 376 8.34 9.36 5.60
C LEU A 376 7.86 8.03 5.01
N ASP A 377 7.59 7.02 5.83
CA ASP A 377 7.14 5.71 5.37
C ASP A 377 5.78 5.77 4.66
N ARG A 378 4.84 6.58 5.18
CA ARG A 378 3.56 6.82 4.51
C ARG A 378 3.76 7.47 3.14
N LEU A 379 4.61 8.47 3.02
CA LEU A 379 4.84 9.15 1.74
C LEU A 379 5.57 8.24 0.73
N CYS A 380 6.56 7.48 1.19
CA CYS A 380 7.28 6.51 0.37
C CYS A 380 6.40 5.36 -0.12
N SER A 381 5.38 4.98 0.64
CA SER A 381 4.45 3.91 0.26
C SER A 381 3.31 4.37 -0.66
N THR A 382 2.93 5.65 -0.61
CA THR A 382 1.74 6.17 -1.31
C THR A 382 2.08 6.93 -2.59
N LEU A 383 3.27 7.51 -2.68
CA LEU A 383 3.67 8.30 -3.84
C LEU A 383 4.57 7.48 -4.77
N PRO A 384 4.48 7.68 -6.10
CA PRO A 384 5.41 7.09 -7.06
C PRO A 384 6.77 7.83 -7.04
N ILE A 385 7.33 8.02 -5.85
CA ILE A 385 8.63 8.66 -5.61
C ILE A 385 9.61 7.58 -5.16
N VAL A 386 10.80 7.57 -5.74
CA VAL A 386 11.86 6.65 -5.32
C VAL A 386 12.41 7.13 -3.97
N CYS A 387 11.99 6.48 -2.89
CA CYS A 387 12.61 6.64 -1.59
C CYS A 387 13.80 5.71 -1.45
N SER A 388 14.98 6.29 -1.31
CA SER A 388 16.22 5.53 -1.16
C SER A 388 16.77 5.58 0.26
N ARG A 389 16.38 6.58 1.06
CA ARG A 389 16.90 6.81 2.41
C ARG A 389 15.77 6.86 3.46
N TYR A 390 16.17 6.75 4.73
CA TYR A 390 15.28 6.95 5.89
C TYR A 390 15.69 8.16 6.73
N ALA A 391 16.85 8.73 6.43
CA ALA A 391 17.41 9.85 7.13
C ALA A 391 18.26 10.66 6.14
N PRO A 392 18.41 11.97 6.39
CA PRO A 392 19.26 12.82 5.61
C PRO A 392 20.72 12.43 5.81
N ILE A 393 21.56 12.77 4.85
CA ILE A 393 23.00 12.58 4.96
C ILE A 393 23.52 13.53 6.04
N ALA A 394 24.16 12.98 7.07
CA ALA A 394 24.81 13.78 8.10
C ALA A 394 26.26 14.09 7.71
N ILE A 395 26.98 13.10 7.16
CA ILE A 395 28.40 13.20 6.81
C ILE A 395 28.66 12.42 5.52
N SER A 396 29.44 13.00 4.61
CA SER A 396 29.98 12.33 3.41
C SER A 396 31.49 12.27 3.46
N ILE A 397 32.06 11.08 3.30
CA ILE A 397 33.51 10.82 3.42
C ILE A 397 34.00 10.20 2.11
N PRO A 398 34.95 10.80 1.37
CA PRO A 398 35.55 10.15 0.22
C PRO A 398 36.45 9.00 0.68
N ILE A 399 36.22 7.80 0.13
CA ILE A 399 37.00 6.59 0.44
C ILE A 399 37.86 6.22 -0.77
N ALA A 400 39.14 5.93 -0.53
CA ALA A 400 40.09 5.47 -1.54
C ALA A 400 40.85 4.22 -1.04
N VAL A 401 41.20 3.31 -1.95
CA VAL A 401 42.17 2.22 -1.71
C VAL A 401 43.49 2.64 -2.33
N ASP A 402 44.57 2.45 -1.57
CA ASP A 402 45.96 2.59 -1.99
C ASP A 402 46.24 3.84 -2.83
N ASN A 403 46.34 4.99 -2.16
CA ASN A 403 46.82 6.31 -2.63
C ASN A 403 46.30 6.91 -3.97
N GLU A 404 45.60 6.18 -4.84
CA GLU A 404 45.25 6.68 -6.18
C GLU A 404 43.88 6.20 -6.70
N THR A 405 43.25 5.15 -6.14
CA THR A 405 41.92 4.70 -6.57
C THR A 405 40.80 5.09 -5.60
N GLN A 406 40.01 6.10 -5.97
CA GLN A 406 38.79 6.46 -5.23
C GLN A 406 37.73 5.37 -5.40
N LEU A 407 37.35 4.71 -4.30
CA LEU A 407 36.24 3.74 -4.27
C LEU A 407 34.88 4.40 -4.39
N GLY A 408 34.75 5.62 -3.86
CA GLY A 408 33.53 6.40 -3.89
C GLY A 408 33.37 7.27 -2.66
N ILE A 409 32.13 7.66 -2.39
CA ILE A 409 31.75 8.46 -1.22
C ILE A 409 30.94 7.57 -0.27
N LEU A 410 31.37 7.52 0.98
CA LEU A 410 30.67 6.92 2.11
C LEU A 410 29.77 7.98 2.73
N ASP A 411 28.46 7.80 2.58
CA ASP A 411 27.45 8.64 3.21
C ASP A 411 26.95 7.99 4.51
N ILE A 412 27.16 8.68 5.62
CA ILE A 412 26.64 8.35 6.95
C ILE A 412 25.39 9.22 7.17
N TRP A 413 24.26 8.58 7.43
CA TRP A 413 23.01 9.30 7.66
C TRP A 413 22.88 9.81 9.09
N GLN A 414 21.92 10.71 9.31
CA GLN A 414 21.62 11.20 10.65
C GLN A 414 21.18 10.06 11.57
N ASP A 415 21.72 10.05 12.79
CA ASP A 415 21.52 9.02 13.82
C ASP A 415 21.99 7.60 13.43
N GLU A 416 22.67 7.47 12.30
CA GLU A 416 23.24 6.21 11.83
C GLU A 416 24.64 5.98 12.41
N GLU A 417 24.93 4.73 12.73
CA GLU A 417 26.27 4.31 13.15
C GLU A 417 27.19 4.09 11.95
N ALA A 418 28.47 4.45 12.06
CA ALA A 418 29.40 4.32 10.94
C ALA A 418 29.50 2.88 10.38
N ALA A 419 29.35 1.87 11.25
CA ALA A 419 29.34 0.47 10.84
C ALA A 419 28.19 0.12 9.86
N ASP A 420 27.01 0.75 10.02
CA ASP A 420 25.85 0.54 9.14
C ASP A 420 26.07 1.16 7.77
N ALA A 421 26.57 2.40 7.78
CA ALA A 421 26.93 3.11 6.57
C ALA A 421 27.98 2.34 5.76
N ILE A 422 28.98 1.77 6.44
CA ILE A 422 30.05 0.99 5.82
C ILE A 422 29.54 -0.36 5.31
N ALA A 423 28.64 -1.03 6.04
CA ALA A 423 27.99 -2.24 5.55
C ALA A 423 27.20 -1.98 4.27
N ARG A 424 26.37 -0.92 4.24
CA ARG A 424 25.64 -0.49 3.03
C ARG A 424 26.60 -0.15 1.88
N PHE A 425 27.62 0.66 2.15
CA PHE A 425 28.62 1.08 1.15
C PHE A 425 29.38 -0.12 0.60
N GLY A 426 29.84 -1.01 1.47
CA GLY A 426 30.60 -2.20 1.12
C GLY A 426 29.79 -3.22 0.34
N ASN A 427 28.51 -3.44 0.70
CA ASN A 427 27.62 -4.34 -0.06
C ASN A 427 27.36 -3.82 -1.47
N ARG A 428 27.14 -2.52 -1.63
CA ARG A 428 26.96 -1.88 -2.95
C ARG A 428 28.18 -2.07 -3.86
N LEU A 429 29.39 -2.10 -3.29
CA LEU A 429 30.65 -2.25 -4.02
C LEU A 429 31.19 -3.68 -4.05
N GLY A 430 30.49 -4.66 -3.43
CA GLY A 430 30.96 -6.04 -3.34
C GLY A 430 32.24 -6.21 -2.51
N LEU A 431 32.48 -5.37 -1.51
CA LEU A 431 33.66 -5.46 -0.65
C LEU A 431 33.59 -6.68 0.27
N SER A 432 34.75 -7.31 0.52
CA SER A 432 34.86 -8.41 1.49
C SER A 432 34.67 -7.91 2.92
N SER A 433 34.26 -8.82 3.82
CA SER A 433 34.08 -8.52 5.25
C SER A 433 35.35 -7.99 5.91
N SER A 434 36.54 -8.43 5.44
CA SER A 434 37.82 -7.93 5.94
C SER A 434 38.06 -6.46 5.58
N VAL A 435 37.75 -6.06 4.34
CA VAL A 435 37.88 -4.67 3.89
C VAL A 435 36.89 -3.78 4.62
N LYS A 436 35.64 -4.23 4.78
CA LYS A 436 34.63 -3.49 5.56
C LYS A 436 35.08 -3.27 7.00
N LEU A 437 35.63 -4.30 7.66
CA LEU A 437 36.14 -4.18 9.03
C LEU A 437 37.28 -3.14 9.12
N GLN A 438 38.21 -3.13 8.17
CA GLN A 438 39.28 -2.13 8.10
C GLN A 438 38.74 -0.71 7.89
N LEU A 439 37.70 -0.55 7.07
CA LEU A 439 37.02 0.73 6.87
C LEU A 439 36.34 1.20 8.15
N VAL A 440 35.69 0.29 8.91
CA VAL A 440 35.08 0.64 10.20
C VAL A 440 36.14 1.21 11.13
N HIS A 441 37.26 0.51 11.33
CA HIS A 441 38.35 1.01 12.16
C HIS A 441 38.87 2.38 11.68
N SER A 442 39.15 2.50 10.38
CA SER A 442 39.69 3.74 9.80
C SER A 442 38.75 4.95 9.97
N VAL A 443 37.45 4.76 9.74
CA VAL A 443 36.46 5.84 9.82
C VAL A 443 36.16 6.20 11.27
N CYS A 444 36.04 5.21 12.16
CA CYS A 444 35.79 5.41 13.57
C CYS A 444 36.94 6.13 14.29
N ASP A 445 38.19 5.90 13.85
CA ASP A 445 39.36 6.56 14.43
C ASP A 445 39.57 7.98 13.86
N ALA A 446 39.24 8.20 12.59
CA ALA A 446 39.52 9.45 11.89
C ALA A 446 38.40 10.50 12.04
N VAL A 447 37.15 10.08 12.24
CA VAL A 447 35.98 10.96 12.26
C VAL A 447 35.28 10.84 13.61
N ASN A 448 34.84 11.97 14.17
CA ASN A 448 34.06 11.98 15.41
C ASN A 448 32.62 11.49 15.16
N VAL A 449 32.48 10.20 14.86
CA VAL A 449 31.21 9.49 14.64
C VAL A 449 30.98 8.44 15.71
N LEU A 450 29.72 8.06 15.92
CA LEU A 450 29.37 6.99 16.84
C LEU A 450 29.83 5.65 16.25
N CYS A 451 30.65 4.94 17.03
CA CYS A 451 31.15 3.61 16.72
C CYS A 451 31.14 2.76 17.99
N THR A 452 30.15 1.88 18.08
CA THR A 452 29.92 0.93 19.16
C THR A 452 30.20 -0.51 18.71
N ARG A 453 30.13 -0.79 17.41
CA ARG A 453 30.34 -2.13 16.85
C ARG A 453 31.17 -2.14 15.57
N SER A 454 31.67 -3.33 15.26
CA SER A 454 32.50 -3.63 14.09
C SER A 454 31.71 -4.18 12.89
N ILE A 455 30.44 -4.53 13.09
CA ILE A 455 29.56 -5.12 12.07
C ILE A 455 28.31 -4.27 11.95
N GLY A 456 28.02 -3.81 10.72
CA GLY A 456 26.81 -3.05 10.42
C GLY A 456 25.53 -3.87 10.52
N ILE A 457 24.43 -3.20 10.74
CA ILE A 457 23.06 -3.67 10.79
C ILE A 457 22.48 -3.17 9.48
N LEU A 458 22.08 -4.11 8.64
CA LEU A 458 21.47 -3.78 7.36
C LEU A 458 20.00 -3.43 7.53
N TYR A 459 19.33 -4.13 8.45
CA TYR A 459 17.91 -3.94 8.68
C TYR A 459 17.52 -4.30 10.11
N GLN A 460 16.53 -3.59 10.64
CA GLN A 460 15.87 -3.94 11.90
C GLN A 460 14.37 -3.90 11.70
N THR A 461 13.68 -4.85 12.31
CA THR A 461 12.22 -4.91 12.27
C THR A 461 11.66 -5.29 13.62
N HIS A 462 10.38 -4.99 13.84
CA HIS A 462 9.69 -5.37 15.05
C HIS A 462 8.79 -6.59 14.81
N PHE A 463 9.05 -7.68 15.52
CA PHE A 463 8.13 -8.80 15.58
C PHE A 463 7.04 -8.52 16.62
N SER A 464 5.78 -8.55 16.20
CA SER A 464 4.62 -8.33 17.07
C SER A 464 4.03 -9.66 17.50
N PHE A 465 4.04 -9.93 18.79
CA PHE A 465 3.45 -11.14 19.37
C PHE A 465 1.92 -11.01 19.48
N PRO A 466 1.18 -12.13 19.56
CA PRO A 466 -0.28 -12.11 19.72
C PRO A 466 -0.78 -11.38 20.98
N ASN A 467 0.06 -11.27 22.01
CA ASN A 467 -0.21 -10.53 23.24
C ASN A 467 -0.02 -9.00 23.09
N GLY A 468 0.39 -8.53 21.91
CA GLY A 468 0.67 -7.12 21.61
C GLY A 468 2.09 -6.65 21.94
N SER A 469 2.95 -7.48 22.55
CA SER A 469 4.35 -7.10 22.77
C SER A 469 5.11 -7.04 21.45
N LYS A 470 6.08 -6.13 21.36
CA LYS A 470 6.96 -5.99 20.20
C LYS A 470 8.40 -6.23 20.63
N GLU A 471 9.12 -7.07 19.88
CA GLU A 471 10.57 -7.28 20.05
C GLU A 471 11.30 -6.85 18.79
N LEU A 472 12.53 -6.34 18.96
CA LEU A 472 13.38 -5.94 17.85
C LEU A 472 14.17 -7.14 17.32
N VAL A 473 14.15 -7.35 16.01
CA VAL A 473 14.95 -8.34 15.28
C VAL A 473 15.94 -7.57 14.42
N SER A 474 17.24 -7.84 14.60
CA SER A 474 18.32 -7.15 13.89
C SER A 474 19.02 -8.09 12.93
N PHE A 475 19.27 -7.62 11.71
CA PHE A 475 19.96 -8.35 10.66
C PHE A 475 21.31 -7.69 10.41
N TYR A 476 22.39 -8.38 10.74
CA TYR A 476 23.75 -7.87 10.58
C TYR A 476 24.32 -8.19 9.20
N ASP A 477 25.30 -7.39 8.78
CA ASP A 477 26.01 -7.58 7.53
C ASP A 477 26.72 -8.93 7.45
N GLY A 478 26.61 -9.59 6.30
CA GLY A 478 27.18 -10.92 6.05
C GLY A 478 26.40 -12.10 6.64
N GLN A 479 25.23 -11.87 7.27
CA GLN A 479 24.36 -12.93 7.76
C GLN A 479 23.23 -13.25 6.78
N GLU A 480 22.86 -14.52 6.65
CA GLU A 480 21.68 -14.93 5.89
C GLU A 480 20.41 -14.68 6.72
N PRO A 481 19.42 -13.90 6.22
CA PRO A 481 18.20 -13.61 6.95
C PRO A 481 17.41 -14.84 7.40
N ALA A 482 17.40 -15.92 6.60
CA ALA A 482 16.74 -17.18 6.98
C ALA A 482 17.33 -17.79 8.27
N ASP A 483 18.65 -17.69 8.49
CA ASP A 483 19.31 -18.22 9.68
C ASP A 483 18.97 -17.37 10.90
N ILE A 484 19.00 -16.05 10.77
CA ILE A 484 18.67 -15.13 11.85
C ILE A 484 17.23 -15.32 12.32
N VAL A 485 16.32 -15.43 11.37
CA VAL A 485 14.91 -15.67 11.65
C VAL A 485 14.70 -17.05 12.27
N TYR A 486 15.46 -18.06 11.86
CA TYR A 486 15.43 -19.40 12.46
C TYR A 486 15.92 -19.42 13.91
N GLU A 487 17.08 -18.84 14.20
CA GLU A 487 17.61 -18.75 15.57
C GLU A 487 16.68 -17.95 16.48
N TYR A 488 16.17 -16.82 15.98
CA TYR A 488 15.18 -16.02 16.69
C TYR A 488 13.92 -16.84 16.99
N ALA A 489 13.40 -17.57 16.00
CA ALA A 489 12.21 -18.40 16.13
C ALA A 489 12.38 -19.53 17.15
N LEU A 490 13.55 -20.21 17.18
CA LEU A 490 13.83 -21.30 18.12
C LEU A 490 13.75 -20.83 19.57
N VAL A 491 14.35 -19.69 19.90
CA VAL A 491 14.36 -19.19 21.28
C VAL A 491 12.96 -18.74 21.74
N ARG A 492 12.09 -18.34 20.79
CA ARG A 492 10.73 -17.85 21.07
C ARG A 492 9.63 -18.87 20.80
N ASN A 493 9.98 -20.11 20.41
CA ASN A 493 9.04 -21.14 20.00
C ASN A 493 8.02 -20.65 18.95
N LEU A 494 8.47 -19.86 17.96
CA LEU A 494 7.60 -19.40 16.88
C LEU A 494 7.19 -20.57 15.98
N THR A 495 5.97 -20.51 15.45
CA THR A 495 5.52 -21.50 14.46
C THR A 495 6.25 -21.31 13.13
N PHE A 496 6.27 -22.36 12.30
CA PHE A 496 6.85 -22.30 10.95
C PHE A 496 6.24 -21.16 10.12
N GLU A 497 4.92 -20.98 10.19
CA GLU A 497 4.20 -19.92 9.47
C GLU A 497 4.60 -18.52 9.95
N GLN A 498 4.68 -18.30 11.27
CA GLN A 498 5.14 -17.02 11.82
C GLN A 498 6.56 -16.68 11.39
N ARG A 499 7.41 -17.70 11.34
CA ARG A 499 8.81 -17.58 10.91
C ARG A 499 8.90 -17.22 9.43
N GLN A 500 8.12 -17.88 8.57
CA GLN A 500 8.07 -17.56 7.15
C GLN A 500 7.56 -16.14 6.91
N GLU A 501 6.52 -15.71 7.62
CA GLU A 501 5.99 -14.37 7.46
C GLU A 501 7.02 -13.30 7.89
N LEU A 502 7.72 -13.51 9.01
CA LEU A 502 8.81 -12.62 9.42
C LEU A 502 9.93 -12.56 8.38
N LEU A 503 10.32 -13.69 7.79
CA LEU A 503 11.31 -13.73 6.72
C LEU A 503 10.83 -12.97 5.48
N PHE A 504 9.62 -13.24 5.00
CA PHE A 504 9.08 -12.59 3.81
C PHE A 504 8.90 -11.09 4.00
N GLN A 505 8.44 -10.64 5.17
CA GLN A 505 8.33 -9.21 5.49
C GLN A 505 9.71 -8.54 5.53
N SER A 506 10.73 -9.24 6.02
CA SER A 506 12.09 -8.71 6.09
C SER A 506 12.75 -8.65 4.71
N CYS A 507 12.58 -9.68 3.89
CA CYS A 507 13.18 -9.77 2.56
C CYS A 507 12.50 -8.88 1.51
N ASN A 508 11.20 -8.62 1.66
CA ASN A 508 10.43 -7.73 0.77
C ASN A 508 10.27 -6.32 1.34
N GLU A 509 11.16 -5.90 2.25
CA GLU A 509 11.21 -4.52 2.66
C GLU A 509 11.39 -3.62 1.40
N PRO A 510 10.61 -2.54 1.22
CA PRO A 510 10.57 -1.76 -0.02
C PRO A 510 11.93 -1.27 -0.56
N ARG A 511 12.91 -1.07 0.31
CA ARG A 511 14.26 -0.60 -0.07
C ARG A 511 15.27 -1.76 -0.22
N HIS A 512 14.81 -3.02 -0.13
CA HIS A 512 15.55 -4.26 -0.40
C HIS A 512 16.94 -4.33 0.24
N ARG A 513 17.05 -3.93 1.51
CA ARG A 513 18.35 -3.87 2.21
C ARG A 513 18.97 -5.22 2.51
N LEU A 514 18.15 -6.26 2.59
CA LEU A 514 18.58 -7.62 2.87
C LEU A 514 18.79 -8.38 1.58
N ASN A 515 19.95 -9.01 1.45
CA ASN A 515 20.21 -9.98 0.40
C ASN A 515 19.75 -11.36 0.87
N CYS A 516 18.47 -11.68 0.66
CA CYS A 516 17.94 -13.00 1.00
C CYS A 516 18.26 -13.99 -0.11
N THR A 517 19.22 -14.88 0.15
CA THR A 517 19.70 -15.85 -0.85
C THR A 517 19.00 -17.19 -0.78
N ARG A 518 18.29 -17.48 0.33
CA ARG A 518 17.50 -18.69 0.52
C ARG A 518 16.39 -18.51 1.56
N ALA A 519 15.39 -19.40 1.51
CA ALA A 519 14.31 -19.45 2.48
C ALA A 519 14.54 -20.48 3.60
N GLU A 520 15.24 -21.57 3.29
CA GLU A 520 15.54 -22.65 4.23
C GLU A 520 16.74 -22.27 5.09
N ALA A 521 16.64 -22.40 6.42
CA ALA A 521 17.74 -22.07 7.34
C ALA A 521 18.88 -23.10 7.30
N MET A 522 20.11 -22.68 7.57
CA MET A 522 21.28 -23.54 7.70
C MET A 522 21.25 -24.17 9.09
N LEU A 523 21.03 -25.48 9.13
CA LEU A 523 21.03 -26.24 10.38
C LEU A 523 22.44 -26.61 10.81
N PHE A 524 23.30 -26.91 9.85
CA PHE A 524 24.64 -27.41 10.12
C PHE A 524 25.60 -27.05 8.98
N GLN A 525 26.77 -26.54 9.31
CA GLN A 525 27.85 -26.29 8.37
C GLN A 525 29.16 -26.82 8.94
N LEU A 526 29.90 -27.60 8.15
CA LEU A 526 31.17 -28.20 8.56
C LEU A 526 32.20 -28.10 7.42
N PRO A 527 33.32 -27.38 7.60
CA PRO A 527 34.39 -27.37 6.62
C PRO A 527 35.07 -28.75 6.59
N VAL A 528 35.04 -29.41 5.43
CA VAL A 528 35.70 -30.69 5.18
C VAL A 528 37.02 -30.44 4.48
N TRP A 529 38.08 -31.05 4.99
CA TRP A 529 39.46 -30.85 4.53
C TRP A 529 39.99 -32.11 3.86
N GLU A 530 40.69 -31.97 2.72
CA GLU A 530 41.40 -33.07 2.05
C GLU A 530 42.76 -33.32 2.72
N SER A 531 43.40 -32.26 3.22
CA SER A 531 44.67 -32.29 3.95
C SER A 531 44.73 -31.17 5.00
N SER A 532 45.82 -31.06 5.77
CA SER A 532 46.01 -29.99 6.78
C SER A 532 45.83 -28.59 6.22
N ASP A 533 46.16 -28.39 4.95
CA ASP A 533 46.25 -27.06 4.32
C ASP A 533 45.30 -26.90 3.13
N THR A 534 44.55 -27.96 2.77
CA THR A 534 43.67 -27.96 1.60
C THR A 534 42.24 -28.26 1.99
N LYS A 535 41.41 -27.21 2.01
CA LYS A 535 39.96 -27.33 2.20
C LYS A 535 39.33 -27.96 0.96
N LEU A 536 38.54 -29.01 1.16
CA LEU A 536 37.84 -29.70 0.07
C LEU A 536 36.55 -28.96 -0.29
N ALA A 537 35.65 -28.79 0.68
CA ALA A 537 34.38 -28.10 0.54
C ALA A 537 33.74 -27.88 1.93
N ASP A 538 32.74 -27.00 1.99
CA ASP A 538 31.85 -26.94 3.14
C ASP A 538 30.72 -27.95 2.96
N PHE A 539 30.51 -28.81 3.96
CA PHE A 539 29.30 -29.59 4.09
C PHE A 539 28.21 -28.67 4.65
N GLU A 540 27.06 -28.62 3.98
CA GLU A 540 25.94 -27.75 4.32
C GLU A 540 24.65 -28.56 4.40
N LEU A 541 23.91 -28.38 5.50
CA LEU A 541 22.62 -29.01 5.72
C LEU A 541 21.57 -27.92 5.95
N LEU A 542 20.60 -27.85 5.03
CA LEU A 542 19.48 -26.92 5.12
C LEU A 542 18.26 -27.56 5.79
N GLU A 543 17.41 -26.71 6.33
CA GLU A 543 16.17 -27.13 6.97
C GLU A 543 15.23 -27.86 6.01
N GLY A 544 14.68 -29.00 6.46
CA GLY A 544 13.77 -29.82 5.67
C GLY A 544 14.45 -30.86 4.78
N GLN A 545 15.78 -30.88 4.74
CA GLN A 545 16.54 -31.96 4.09
C GLN A 545 16.77 -33.12 5.06
N GLU A 546 16.70 -34.36 4.54
CA GLU A 546 17.10 -35.54 5.30
C GLU A 546 18.64 -35.58 5.39
N PRO A 547 19.23 -35.55 6.60
CA PRO A 547 20.67 -35.34 6.72
C PRO A 547 21.50 -36.46 6.07
N ILE A 548 21.01 -37.71 6.12
CA ILE A 548 21.73 -38.84 5.53
C ILE A 548 21.84 -38.77 4.01
N ASP A 549 20.84 -38.19 3.32
CA ASP A 549 20.87 -38.01 1.87
C ASP A 549 21.88 -36.94 1.48
N VAL A 550 21.94 -35.87 2.26
CA VAL A 550 22.86 -34.76 2.04
C VAL A 550 24.30 -35.22 2.27
N VAL A 551 24.54 -36.01 3.32
CA VAL A 551 25.84 -36.66 3.55
C VAL A 551 26.20 -37.56 2.37
N TYR A 552 25.28 -38.42 1.92
CA TYR A 552 25.53 -39.29 0.78
C TYR A 552 25.83 -38.49 -0.50
N ALA A 553 25.04 -37.46 -0.80
CA ALA A 553 25.23 -36.60 -1.97
C ALA A 553 26.58 -35.87 -1.91
N PHE A 554 27.01 -35.41 -0.73
CA PHE A 554 28.32 -34.82 -0.52
C PHE A 554 29.45 -35.83 -0.79
N LEU A 555 29.35 -37.04 -0.21
CA LEU A 555 30.33 -38.11 -0.42
C LEU A 555 30.41 -38.53 -1.89
N GLU A 556 29.27 -38.57 -2.60
CA GLU A 556 29.21 -38.89 -4.03
C GLU A 556 29.85 -37.81 -4.89
N LYS A 557 29.54 -36.53 -4.62
CA LYS A 557 30.10 -35.39 -5.35
C LYS A 557 31.62 -35.33 -5.26
N HIS A 558 32.19 -35.75 -4.13
CA HIS A 558 33.64 -35.68 -3.86
C HIS A 558 34.37 -37.04 -3.93
N ASP A 559 33.70 -38.13 -4.36
CA ASP A 559 34.23 -39.50 -4.46
C ASP A 559 34.87 -40.05 -3.15
N LEU A 560 34.24 -39.78 -2.01
CA LEU A 560 34.77 -40.04 -0.66
C LEU A 560 34.29 -41.37 -0.01
N PHE A 561 33.69 -42.29 -0.77
CA PHE A 561 33.07 -43.48 -0.16
C PHE A 561 34.06 -44.49 0.46
N GLN A 562 35.32 -44.50 0.01
CA GLN A 562 36.35 -45.41 0.56
C GLN A 562 37.35 -44.70 1.50
N THR A 563 37.10 -43.45 1.90
CA THR A 563 37.96 -42.72 2.86
C THR A 563 37.57 -42.98 4.31
N ALA A 564 37.32 -44.24 4.69
CA ALA A 564 37.10 -44.58 6.09
C ALA A 564 38.32 -44.10 6.93
N PRO A 565 38.11 -43.34 8.02
CA PRO A 565 36.87 -43.19 8.80
C PRO A 565 35.98 -41.97 8.45
N LEU A 566 36.32 -41.14 7.46
CA LEU A 566 35.63 -39.86 7.19
C LEU A 566 34.13 -40.02 6.91
N ASN A 567 33.73 -41.04 6.15
CA ASN A 567 32.33 -41.33 5.84
C ASN A 567 31.50 -41.66 7.09
N THR A 568 32.00 -42.56 7.95
CA THR A 568 31.36 -42.95 9.21
C THR A 568 31.33 -41.78 10.18
N SER A 569 32.44 -41.05 10.30
CA SER A 569 32.51 -39.88 11.18
C SER A 569 31.57 -38.77 10.73
N LEU A 570 31.47 -38.45 9.44
CA LEU A 570 30.57 -37.40 8.95
C LEU A 570 29.10 -37.78 9.21
N PHE A 571 28.74 -39.04 8.96
CA PHE A 571 27.42 -39.56 9.28
C PHE A 571 27.09 -39.45 10.77
N GLU A 572 28.00 -39.90 11.64
CA GLU A 572 27.83 -39.84 13.10
C GLU A 572 27.77 -38.40 13.61
N ILE A 573 28.62 -37.50 13.10
CA ILE A 573 28.64 -36.08 13.49
C ILE A 573 27.30 -35.42 13.14
N VAL A 574 26.79 -35.66 11.94
CA VAL A 574 25.57 -35.01 11.46
C VAL A 574 24.34 -35.60 12.15
N CYS A 575 24.21 -36.93 12.24
CA CYS A 575 23.03 -37.57 12.83
C CYS A 575 22.98 -37.52 14.36
N ASN A 576 24.12 -37.33 15.05
CA ASN A 576 24.14 -37.10 16.51
C ASN A 576 24.10 -35.61 16.88
N SER A 577 24.03 -34.71 15.89
CA SER A 577 23.91 -33.27 16.13
C SER A 577 22.58 -32.94 16.80
N SER A 578 22.56 -31.99 17.73
CA SER A 578 21.31 -31.48 18.31
C SER A 578 20.49 -30.63 17.32
N ARG A 579 21.06 -30.27 16.16
CA ARG A 579 20.43 -29.38 15.17
C ARG A 579 19.74 -30.11 14.02
N ALA A 580 19.97 -31.42 13.89
CA ALA A 580 19.43 -32.24 12.81
C ALA A 580 18.95 -33.58 13.37
N THR A 581 17.87 -34.12 12.83
CA THR A 581 17.36 -35.45 13.20
C THR A 581 17.36 -36.32 11.95
N CYS A 582 18.04 -37.47 12.00
CA CYS A 582 17.98 -38.45 10.93
C CYS A 582 16.76 -39.35 11.14
N GLU A 583 15.80 -39.27 10.22
CA GLU A 583 14.60 -40.11 10.27
C GLU A 583 14.92 -41.55 9.85
N ARG A 584 16.00 -41.73 9.09
CA ARG A 584 16.43 -43.04 8.58
C ARG A 584 17.95 -43.25 8.61
N GLN A 585 18.32 -44.52 8.47
CA GLN A 585 19.70 -45.02 8.51
C GLN A 585 20.25 -45.39 7.13
N THR A 586 19.39 -45.48 6.12
CA THR A 586 19.79 -45.75 4.73
C THR A 586 19.55 -44.50 3.90
N PRO A 587 20.54 -44.01 3.12
CA PRO A 587 20.37 -42.84 2.25
C PRO A 587 19.58 -43.19 1.01
N PHE A 588 18.89 -42.19 0.47
CA PHE A 588 18.32 -42.20 -0.86
C PHE A 588 19.08 -41.21 -1.71
N ARG A 589 19.09 -41.49 -3.01
CA ARG A 589 19.86 -40.70 -3.94
C ARG A 589 19.12 -39.40 -4.23
N LEU A 590 19.80 -38.26 -4.02
CA LEU A 590 19.35 -36.97 -4.55
C LEU A 590 19.52 -37.00 -6.07
N LEU A 591 18.42 -36.88 -6.81
CA LEU A 591 18.43 -36.95 -8.27
C LEU A 591 18.78 -35.57 -8.86
N PHE A 592 18.04 -34.55 -8.42
CA PHE A 592 18.26 -33.16 -8.82
C PHE A 592 17.69 -32.19 -7.79
N THR A 593 18.11 -30.93 -7.91
CA THR A 593 17.57 -29.79 -7.16
C THR A 593 17.07 -28.75 -8.15
N MET A 594 15.96 -28.10 -7.83
CA MET A 594 15.44 -26.96 -8.60
C MET A 594 15.18 -25.77 -7.67
N GLN A 595 15.24 -24.56 -8.23
CA GLN A 595 15.02 -23.32 -7.51
C GLN A 595 13.63 -22.77 -7.84
N ALA A 596 12.91 -22.30 -6.83
CA ALA A 596 11.61 -21.66 -6.98
C ALA A 596 11.56 -20.37 -6.15
N THR A 597 11.23 -19.25 -6.77
CA THR A 597 11.10 -17.98 -6.04
C THR A 597 9.65 -17.75 -5.63
N TYR A 598 9.41 -17.50 -4.34
CA TYR A 598 8.09 -17.16 -3.82
C TYR A 598 8.19 -15.95 -2.89
N ARG A 599 7.30 -14.97 -3.11
CA ARG A 599 7.34 -13.66 -2.42
C ARG A 599 8.77 -13.10 -2.36
N GLY A 600 9.44 -13.03 -3.50
CA GLY A 600 10.79 -12.46 -3.61
C GLY A 600 11.93 -13.28 -2.99
N VAL A 601 11.67 -14.42 -2.35
CA VAL A 601 12.70 -15.26 -1.71
C VAL A 601 12.86 -16.57 -2.49
N PRO A 602 14.10 -16.96 -2.84
CA PRO A 602 14.37 -18.24 -3.48
C PRO A 602 14.28 -19.42 -2.50
N HIS A 603 13.68 -20.51 -2.96
CA HIS A 603 13.55 -21.77 -2.26
C HIS A 603 14.20 -22.90 -3.05
N THR A 604 14.82 -23.84 -2.34
CA THR A 604 15.41 -25.03 -2.95
C THR A 604 14.49 -26.25 -2.82
N ILE A 605 14.06 -26.81 -3.94
CA ILE A 605 13.28 -28.06 -3.97
C ILE A 605 14.21 -29.19 -4.38
N SER A 606 14.35 -30.18 -3.51
CA SER A 606 15.18 -31.36 -3.73
C SER A 606 14.33 -32.56 -4.10
N TYR A 607 14.58 -33.18 -5.25
CA TYR A 607 13.92 -34.45 -5.63
C TYR A 607 14.82 -35.62 -5.25
N VAL A 608 14.46 -36.29 -4.17
CA VAL A 608 15.13 -37.50 -3.69
C VAL A 608 14.37 -38.72 -4.22
N GLN A 609 15.10 -39.76 -4.60
CA GLN A 609 14.50 -40.99 -5.09
C GLN A 609 13.57 -41.60 -4.02
N PRO A 610 12.29 -41.85 -4.34
CA PRO A 610 11.37 -42.46 -3.39
C PRO A 610 11.58 -43.97 -3.29
N SER A 611 11.13 -44.56 -2.19
CA SER A 611 11.03 -46.02 -2.04
C SER A 611 9.99 -46.65 -2.98
N SER A 612 8.95 -45.90 -3.36
CA SER A 612 7.94 -46.27 -4.36
C SER A 612 7.53 -45.05 -5.19
N GLU A 613 7.45 -45.22 -6.51
CA GLU A 613 6.95 -44.20 -7.44
C GLU A 613 5.45 -43.93 -7.26
N TRP A 614 4.68 -44.93 -6.84
CA TRP A 614 3.23 -44.87 -6.67
C TRP A 614 2.84 -45.15 -5.22
N HIS A 615 2.02 -44.27 -4.66
CA HIS A 615 1.48 -44.37 -3.31
C HIS A 615 -0.02 -44.60 -3.42
N CYS A 616 -0.49 -45.77 -2.96
CA CYS A 616 -1.85 -46.20 -3.18
C CYS A 616 -2.60 -46.41 -1.86
N GLU A 617 -3.72 -45.71 -1.69
CA GLU A 617 -4.62 -45.85 -0.55
C GLU A 617 -5.89 -46.62 -0.93
N ASN A 618 -6.34 -47.50 -0.03
CA ASN A 618 -7.56 -48.27 -0.23
C ASN A 618 -8.76 -47.50 0.34
N HIS A 619 -9.74 -47.21 -0.50
CA HIS A 619 -11.02 -46.62 -0.08
C HIS A 619 -12.18 -47.61 -0.32
N HIS A 620 -13.30 -47.38 0.36
CA HIS A 620 -14.54 -48.15 0.17
C HIS A 620 -15.09 -47.91 -1.26
N GLY A 621 -14.58 -48.66 -2.24
CA GLY A 621 -14.95 -48.54 -3.65
C GLY A 621 -13.80 -48.65 -4.64
N GLY A 622 -12.54 -48.72 -4.19
CA GLY A 622 -11.37 -48.87 -5.07
C GLY A 622 -10.05 -48.49 -4.41
N GLN A 623 -8.97 -48.59 -5.19
CA GLN A 623 -7.64 -48.14 -4.80
C GLN A 623 -7.33 -46.81 -5.51
N HIS A 624 -6.99 -45.78 -4.75
CA HIS A 624 -6.56 -44.49 -5.30
C HIS A 624 -5.04 -44.40 -5.22
N CYS A 625 -4.38 -44.30 -6.37
CA CYS A 625 -2.92 -44.21 -6.46
C CYS A 625 -2.49 -42.83 -6.92
N VAL A 626 -1.57 -42.21 -6.18
CA VAL A 626 -0.98 -40.90 -6.48
C VAL A 626 0.51 -41.10 -6.75
N HIS A 627 1.02 -40.40 -7.78
CA HIS A 627 2.44 -40.47 -8.12
C HIS A 627 3.28 -39.64 -7.11
N HIS A 628 4.50 -40.08 -6.81
CA HIS A 628 5.34 -39.43 -5.80
C HIS A 628 5.61 -37.93 -6.09
N THR A 629 5.79 -37.55 -7.36
CA THR A 629 5.97 -36.14 -7.75
C THR A 629 4.77 -35.26 -7.38
N GLU A 630 3.55 -35.80 -7.43
CA GLU A 630 2.33 -35.09 -7.07
C GLU A 630 2.21 -34.92 -5.55
N LEU A 631 2.60 -35.95 -4.79
CA LEU A 631 2.70 -35.85 -3.33
C LEU A 631 3.75 -34.82 -2.91
N LEU A 632 4.94 -34.86 -3.50
CA LEU A 632 6.02 -33.92 -3.19
C LEU A 632 5.60 -32.48 -3.51
N ALA A 633 5.00 -32.24 -4.67
CA ALA A 633 4.49 -30.92 -5.04
C ALA A 633 3.43 -30.42 -4.04
N THR A 634 2.49 -31.29 -3.67
CA THR A 634 1.41 -30.94 -2.73
C THR A 634 1.95 -30.64 -1.35
N GLN A 635 2.83 -31.50 -0.81
CA GLN A 635 3.43 -31.31 0.51
C GLN A 635 4.31 -30.06 0.58
N TYR A 636 5.13 -29.84 -0.46
CA TYR A 636 5.98 -28.67 -0.55
C TYR A 636 5.15 -27.37 -0.58
N CYS A 637 4.12 -27.32 -1.43
CA CYS A 637 3.24 -26.16 -1.51
C CYS A 637 2.42 -25.93 -0.24
N PHE A 638 1.93 -27.00 0.39
CA PHE A 638 1.24 -26.92 1.67
C PHE A 638 2.14 -26.38 2.78
N ARG A 639 3.43 -26.74 2.77
CA ARG A 639 4.39 -26.26 3.77
C ARG A 639 4.81 -24.82 3.49
N HIS A 640 5.25 -24.51 2.27
CA HIS A 640 5.99 -23.28 2.00
C HIS A 640 5.17 -22.16 1.33
N MET A 641 4.05 -22.49 0.69
CA MET A 641 3.31 -21.58 -0.20
C MET A 641 1.79 -21.67 0.02
N THR A 642 1.35 -21.66 1.28
CA THR A 642 -0.05 -21.89 1.70
C THR A 642 -1.07 -20.97 1.03
N GLN A 643 -0.67 -19.74 0.68
CA GLN A 643 -1.56 -18.74 0.08
C GLN A 643 -1.65 -18.86 -1.46
N TRP A 644 -0.86 -19.73 -2.08
CA TRP A 644 -0.80 -19.85 -3.54
C TRP A 644 -1.49 -21.11 -4.05
N THR A 645 -2.74 -20.97 -4.46
CA THR A 645 -3.60 -22.08 -4.90
C THR A 645 -3.10 -22.80 -6.17
N GLU A 646 -2.37 -22.12 -7.04
CA GLU A 646 -1.76 -22.72 -8.26
C GLU A 646 -0.37 -23.33 -8.01
N CYS A 647 0.13 -23.33 -6.77
CA CYS A 647 1.48 -23.82 -6.48
C CYS A 647 1.66 -25.29 -6.88
N ALA A 648 0.78 -26.17 -6.38
CA ALA A 648 0.91 -27.61 -6.58
C ALA A 648 0.96 -28.02 -8.06
N PRO A 649 0.05 -27.56 -8.96
CA PRO A 649 0.12 -27.94 -10.36
C PRO A 649 1.38 -27.41 -11.06
N ARG A 650 1.87 -26.21 -10.72
CA ARG A 650 3.08 -25.65 -11.33
C ARG A 650 4.35 -26.36 -10.87
N VAL A 651 4.47 -26.62 -9.57
CA VAL A 651 5.60 -27.39 -9.02
C VAL A 651 5.60 -28.81 -9.59
N LEU A 652 4.44 -29.44 -9.73
CA LEU A 652 4.30 -30.76 -10.34
C LEU A 652 4.80 -30.77 -11.80
N GLU A 653 4.40 -29.78 -12.61
CA GLU A 653 4.86 -29.65 -13.99
C GLU A 653 6.38 -29.48 -14.06
N ALA A 654 6.95 -28.59 -13.24
CA ALA A 654 8.39 -28.39 -13.16
C ALA A 654 9.14 -29.67 -12.74
N LEU A 655 8.64 -30.39 -11.72
CA LEU A 655 9.21 -31.66 -11.28
C LEU A 655 9.22 -32.70 -12.40
N LYS A 656 8.15 -32.80 -13.18
CA LYS A 656 8.07 -33.74 -14.31
C LYS A 656 9.11 -33.42 -15.39
N ILE A 657 9.22 -32.15 -15.79
CA ILE A 657 10.20 -31.72 -16.79
C ILE A 657 11.63 -32.02 -16.33
N HIS A 658 11.96 -31.66 -15.08
CA HIS A 658 13.28 -31.93 -14.54
C HIS A 658 13.57 -33.43 -14.37
N LEU A 659 12.56 -34.24 -14.04
CA LEU A 659 12.70 -35.69 -13.97
C LEU A 659 12.95 -36.30 -15.36
N GLU A 660 12.26 -35.84 -16.40
CA GLU A 660 12.51 -36.27 -17.79
C GLU A 660 13.92 -35.89 -18.26
N MET A 661 14.37 -34.67 -17.95
CA MET A 661 15.75 -34.23 -18.24
C MET A 661 16.78 -35.10 -17.50
N TYR A 662 16.53 -35.37 -16.22
CA TYR A 662 17.38 -36.22 -15.41
C TYR A 662 17.47 -37.64 -15.98
N GLU A 663 16.33 -38.26 -16.31
CA GLU A 663 16.29 -39.57 -16.92
C GLU A 663 17.10 -39.61 -18.22
N ALA A 664 16.94 -38.62 -19.11
CA ALA A 664 17.73 -38.54 -20.34
C ALA A 664 19.24 -38.47 -20.07
N GLN A 665 19.65 -37.71 -19.05
CA GLN A 665 21.05 -37.54 -18.67
C GLN A 665 21.65 -38.80 -18.01
N ILE A 666 20.90 -39.52 -17.17
CA ILE A 666 21.37 -40.76 -16.51
C ILE A 666 21.88 -41.76 -17.55
N TRP A 667 21.14 -41.94 -18.64
CA TRP A 667 21.51 -42.92 -19.66
C TRP A 667 22.80 -42.55 -20.40
N GLN A 668 23.18 -41.28 -20.41
CA GLN A 668 24.46 -40.81 -20.95
C GLN A 668 25.58 -40.86 -19.89
N SER A 669 25.23 -40.91 -18.61
CA SER A 669 26.18 -40.91 -17.51
C SER A 669 27.00 -42.21 -17.40
N LYS A 670 28.21 -42.08 -16.85
CA LYS A 670 29.11 -43.21 -16.51
C LYS A 670 28.79 -43.82 -15.14
N ASN A 671 27.80 -43.30 -14.40
CA ASN A 671 27.46 -43.74 -13.05
C ASN A 671 26.56 -44.99 -13.09
N LEU A 672 27.11 -46.15 -12.77
CA LEU A 672 26.42 -47.43 -12.86
C LEU A 672 25.34 -47.58 -11.77
N TYR A 673 25.58 -47.05 -10.58
CA TYR A 673 24.57 -47.00 -9.52
C TYR A 673 23.38 -46.13 -9.92
N ALA A 674 23.62 -45.00 -10.59
CA ALA A 674 22.55 -44.12 -11.08
C ALA A 674 21.64 -44.84 -12.07
N LYS A 675 22.22 -45.63 -12.99
CA LYS A 675 21.46 -46.43 -13.97
C LYS A 675 20.54 -47.46 -13.31
N LEU A 676 20.91 -47.98 -12.14
CA LEU A 676 20.08 -48.90 -11.36
C LEU A 676 19.19 -48.18 -10.33
N GLY A 677 19.30 -46.86 -10.19
CA GLY A 677 18.59 -46.12 -9.14
C GLY A 677 19.01 -46.57 -7.74
N LEU A 678 20.30 -46.81 -7.52
CA LEU A 678 20.84 -47.30 -6.25
C LEU A 678 21.89 -46.34 -5.67
N VAL A 679 22.15 -46.53 -4.38
CA VAL A 679 23.27 -45.91 -3.64
C VAL A 679 24.47 -46.86 -3.61
N ARG A 680 25.70 -46.33 -3.43
CA ARG A 680 26.92 -47.17 -3.42
C ARG A 680 26.92 -48.25 -2.33
N SER A 681 26.20 -48.02 -1.23
CA SER A 681 26.04 -48.98 -0.13
C SER A 681 25.06 -50.13 -0.43
N ALA A 682 24.45 -50.16 -1.62
CA ALA A 682 23.48 -51.19 -1.98
C ALA A 682 24.06 -52.61 -1.90
N SER A 683 23.32 -53.50 -1.23
CA SER A 683 23.58 -54.92 -1.14
C SER A 683 23.38 -55.62 -2.49
N LYS A 684 23.89 -56.85 -2.60
CA LYS A 684 23.70 -57.66 -3.81
C LYS A 684 22.22 -57.92 -4.08
N ASP A 685 21.44 -58.20 -3.05
CA ASP A 685 20.00 -58.47 -3.18
C ASP A 685 19.24 -57.25 -3.69
N GLU A 686 19.62 -56.04 -3.27
CA GLU A 686 19.06 -54.78 -3.77
C GLU A 686 19.45 -54.52 -5.24
N ILE A 687 20.68 -54.86 -5.62
CA ILE A 687 21.15 -54.78 -7.02
C ILE A 687 20.36 -55.75 -7.91
N ASP A 688 20.18 -56.99 -7.47
CA ASP A 688 19.42 -58.02 -8.19
C ASP A 688 17.96 -57.60 -8.33
N ALA A 689 17.33 -57.10 -7.25
CA ALA A 689 15.96 -56.62 -7.26
C ALA A 689 15.76 -55.42 -8.20
N ALA A 690 16.64 -54.41 -8.14
CA ALA A 690 16.56 -53.23 -8.99
C ALA A 690 16.74 -53.58 -10.48
N TYR A 691 17.71 -54.45 -10.80
CA TYR A 691 17.93 -54.92 -12.17
C TYR A 691 16.72 -55.65 -12.73
N ASN A 692 16.15 -56.59 -11.97
CA ASN A 692 14.99 -57.35 -12.40
C ASN A 692 13.78 -56.45 -12.67
N THR A 693 13.53 -55.46 -11.82
CA THR A 693 12.46 -54.48 -12.03
C THR A 693 12.70 -53.63 -13.29
N LEU A 694 13.92 -53.09 -13.46
CA LEU A 694 14.24 -52.19 -14.57
C LEU A 694 14.28 -52.91 -15.93
N VAL A 695 14.70 -54.17 -15.99
CA VAL A 695 14.70 -54.95 -17.24
C VAL A 695 13.28 -55.23 -17.75
N MET A 696 12.32 -55.39 -16.84
CA MET A 696 10.91 -55.54 -17.24
C MET A 696 10.39 -54.25 -17.91
N ARG A 697 10.85 -53.07 -17.46
CA ARG A 697 10.51 -51.76 -18.03
C ARG A 697 11.28 -51.46 -19.32
N TYR A 698 12.59 -51.69 -19.33
CA TYR A 698 13.52 -51.38 -20.43
C TYR A 698 14.10 -52.66 -21.03
N ASN A 699 13.25 -53.46 -21.66
CA ASN A 699 13.67 -54.72 -22.26
C ASN A 699 14.36 -54.52 -23.61
N ASN A 700 15.00 -55.59 -24.12
CA ASN A 700 15.73 -55.56 -25.39
C ASN A 700 14.85 -55.25 -26.61
N ALA A 701 13.53 -55.46 -26.53
CA ALA A 701 12.61 -55.20 -27.63
C ALA A 701 12.12 -53.74 -27.67
N THR A 702 11.90 -53.12 -26.52
CA THR A 702 11.40 -51.73 -26.42
C THR A 702 12.54 -50.72 -26.46
N GLU A 703 13.59 -50.94 -25.67
CA GLU A 703 14.66 -49.96 -25.46
C GLU A 703 16.05 -50.64 -25.42
N PRO A 704 16.55 -51.17 -26.56
CA PRO A 704 17.76 -52.00 -26.60
C PRO A 704 19.01 -51.27 -26.09
N GLN A 705 19.12 -49.97 -26.33
CA GLN A 705 20.26 -49.17 -25.88
C GLN A 705 20.30 -49.03 -24.33
N LYS A 706 19.15 -48.86 -23.68
CA LYS A 706 19.06 -48.81 -22.21
C LYS A 706 19.29 -50.19 -21.61
N TYR A 707 18.73 -51.23 -22.23
CA TYR A 707 18.91 -52.63 -21.81
C TYR A 707 20.40 -53.03 -21.75
N VAL A 708 21.19 -52.70 -22.77
CA VAL A 708 22.64 -52.98 -22.79
C VAL A 708 23.36 -52.28 -21.63
N LYS A 709 23.02 -51.01 -21.36
CA LYS A 709 23.60 -50.23 -20.26
C LYS A 709 23.20 -50.75 -18.88
N LEU A 710 21.95 -51.23 -18.72
CA LEU A 710 21.50 -51.89 -17.50
C LEU A 710 22.25 -53.19 -17.25
N ARG A 711 22.42 -54.01 -18.29
CA ARG A 711 23.19 -55.26 -18.20
C ARG A 711 24.66 -54.98 -17.86
N GLU A 712 25.27 -53.96 -18.45
CA GLU A 712 26.62 -53.52 -18.09
C GLU A 712 26.69 -53.13 -16.60
N ALA A 713 25.78 -52.28 -16.12
CA ALA A 713 25.73 -51.88 -14.72
C ALA A 713 25.58 -53.08 -13.77
N TYR A 714 24.67 -54.00 -14.08
CA TYR A 714 24.46 -55.21 -13.29
C TYR A 714 25.71 -56.12 -13.30
N THR A 715 26.34 -56.32 -14.45
CA THR A 715 27.52 -57.20 -14.57
C THR A 715 28.67 -56.71 -13.70
N VAL A 716 28.90 -55.39 -13.65
CA VAL A 716 29.97 -54.78 -12.83
C VAL A 716 29.59 -54.75 -11.35
N LEU A 717 28.35 -54.37 -11.01
CA LEU A 717 27.95 -54.13 -9.62
C LEU A 717 27.57 -55.40 -8.85
N SER A 718 27.12 -56.46 -9.52
CA SER A 718 26.74 -57.73 -8.88
C SER A 718 27.94 -58.63 -8.54
N ASP A 719 29.10 -58.40 -9.17
CA ASP A 719 30.36 -59.04 -8.87
C ASP A 719 31.09 -58.25 -7.75
N PRO A 720 31.35 -58.86 -6.57
CA PRO A 720 31.99 -58.15 -5.45
C PRO A 720 33.37 -57.56 -5.77
N GLU A 721 34.15 -58.20 -6.64
CA GLU A 721 35.50 -57.76 -6.99
C GLU A 721 35.45 -56.60 -7.98
N GLU A 722 34.63 -56.70 -9.04
CA GLU A 722 34.44 -55.61 -10.00
C GLU A 722 33.81 -54.38 -9.34
N LYS A 723 32.82 -54.58 -8.45
CA LYS A 723 32.22 -53.53 -7.63
C LYS A 723 33.28 -52.80 -6.78
N TYR A 724 34.18 -53.55 -6.14
CA TYR A 724 35.25 -52.96 -5.33
C TYR A 724 36.15 -52.02 -6.16
N TYR A 725 36.60 -52.45 -7.34
CA TYR A 725 37.43 -51.63 -8.22
C TYR A 725 36.68 -50.42 -8.78
N TYR A 726 35.38 -50.56 -9.06
CA TYR A 726 34.54 -49.44 -9.47
C TYR A 726 34.42 -48.36 -8.38
N ASP A 727 34.26 -48.79 -7.13
CA ASP A 727 34.09 -47.93 -5.96
C ASP A 727 35.37 -47.22 -5.52
N LEU A 728 36.55 -47.68 -5.96
CA LEU A 728 37.82 -47.04 -5.62
C LEU A 728 37.86 -45.58 -6.11
N PRO A 729 38.38 -44.64 -5.30
CA PRO A 729 38.54 -43.26 -5.72
C PRO A 729 39.42 -43.19 -6.95
N CYS A 730 39.11 -42.31 -7.90
CA CYS A 730 39.97 -42.18 -9.06
C CYS A 730 41.33 -41.57 -8.69
N VAL A 731 42.38 -42.07 -9.35
CA VAL A 731 43.73 -41.56 -9.16
C VAL A 731 43.87 -40.32 -10.03
N LYS A 732 44.07 -39.16 -9.41
CA LYS A 732 44.42 -37.92 -10.10
C LYS A 732 45.83 -38.07 -10.68
N LEU A 733 45.93 -38.16 -12.00
CA LEU A 733 47.19 -38.21 -12.75
C LEU A 733 47.33 -36.91 -13.54
N PHE A 734 48.53 -36.33 -13.54
CA PHE A 734 48.83 -35.08 -14.27
C PHE A 734 47.89 -33.89 -13.94
N GLY A 735 47.51 -33.74 -12.68
CA GLY A 735 46.78 -32.55 -12.19
C GLY A 735 45.30 -32.45 -12.58
N CYS A 736 44.82 -33.19 -13.59
CA CYS A 736 43.40 -33.18 -13.99
C CYS A 736 42.83 -34.51 -14.50
N LEU A 737 43.65 -35.49 -14.89
CA LEU A 737 43.15 -36.74 -15.48
C LEU A 737 42.75 -37.75 -14.39
N CYS A 738 41.49 -38.15 -14.38
CA CYS A 738 40.92 -39.13 -13.46
C CYS A 738 41.09 -40.55 -14.04
N GLY A 739 42.01 -41.33 -13.45
CA GLY A 739 42.27 -42.72 -13.84
C GLY A 739 41.63 -43.71 -12.87
N LYS A 740 40.80 -44.64 -13.36
CA LYS A 740 40.24 -45.73 -12.54
C LYS A 740 41.11 -46.99 -12.66
N LYS A 741 41.47 -47.58 -11.52
CA LYS A 741 42.23 -48.83 -11.45
C LYS A 741 41.32 -50.00 -11.83
N LYS A 742 41.82 -50.89 -12.69
CA LYS A 742 41.18 -52.15 -13.03
C LYS A 742 41.82 -53.32 -12.30
N LYS A 743 41.13 -54.47 -12.32
CA LYS A 743 41.57 -55.75 -11.79
C LYS A 743 42.92 -56.22 -12.35
N ASP A 744 43.21 -55.91 -13.61
CA ASP A 744 44.47 -56.26 -14.28
C ASP A 744 45.65 -55.31 -13.92
N GLY A 745 45.43 -54.35 -13.01
CA GLY A 745 46.42 -53.34 -12.63
C GLY A 745 46.56 -52.19 -13.64
N SER A 746 45.81 -52.21 -14.74
CA SER A 746 45.78 -51.10 -15.69
C SER A 746 44.98 -49.92 -15.14
N ILE A 747 45.32 -48.72 -15.61
CA ILE A 747 44.57 -47.50 -15.31
C ILE A 747 43.80 -47.12 -16.56
N LEU A 748 42.48 -47.14 -16.47
CA LEU A 748 41.63 -46.64 -17.53
C LEU A 748 41.46 -45.13 -17.35
N PHE A 749 41.95 -44.37 -18.32
CA PHE A 749 41.72 -42.94 -18.39
C PHE A 749 40.33 -42.70 -18.97
N ALA A 750 39.47 -42.03 -18.22
CA ALA A 750 38.30 -41.41 -18.78
C ALA A 750 38.74 -40.05 -19.36
N PRO A 751 38.56 -39.76 -20.67
CA PRO A 751 38.48 -38.37 -21.09
C PRO A 751 37.25 -37.76 -20.41
N ASP A 752 37.43 -36.56 -19.87
CA ASP A 752 36.37 -35.78 -19.20
C ASP A 752 35.10 -35.71 -20.07
#